data_AF-Q8BR76-F1
#
_entry.id   AF-Q8BR76-F1
#
_cell.length_a   1.000
_cell.length_b   1.000
_cell.length_c   1.000
_cell.angle_alpha   90.00
_cell.angle_beta   90.00
_cell.angle_gamma   90.00
#
_symmetry.space_group_name_H-M   'P 1'
#
loop_
_entity.id
_entity.type
_entity.pdbx_description
1 polymer ?
#
loop_
_entity_poly.entity_id
_entity_poly.type
_entity_poly.pdbx_seq_one_letter_code
_entity_poly.pdbx_strand_id
1 'polypeptide(L)'
;MVTRTRPVAAMAVRSRSSSRTGTAYLLLVLCEVSWAQIFSFPFRRPETCDFNQYFDISALSCAPCGANQRRDALGTSCVCLPGYHMISNNGGPSIICKKCPENMKGVTKDGWDCISCPSGLTAEGKCHCPTGHILVERNVSGSLLAQATCELCDESENSFTKANALGTRCVRCEPTFVNTSRSCSCSEPHTLTGGLCFSNTGNFHQRVISTARYGELGMSLNSEWFAKYLQATAAACWTHANLTSCQALGNMCVMNMNSYDSTTLDACRLFHYIFESTAGLISVHSVPFWRQNLPWLFYGDQPGLAPQVLSTTPLPTNFSFKGQNQLKFVAASYDIRGNFIKWQPLEGGVLQLCPDTERRLDAAYAFGTTYQQNCEISLSKLLVDFSSPVFYDVYLEYTDEEQHRYLWPIPVLNLNLQHNKLFVNQDSSSSKWLLTRRIFLVDAVSGRENDLGNQPRVIRVATQISLSIRLVPNTKNGNIYTPLLTIAYSDIDIKNAHSQSAKISFSVKYEMNQGDASVHTDIALGVLGGLAVLSSLLKTAGWKRRVGSPMIDLQTVMKFLLYYAGDLANVFFIITVGTGLYWLIFFKAQKSVSVLLPMPVQEERFVTYVGCAFAMKALQFLHKFISQISIDIFFIDWERPKGKVLKAVEGEGGVRSATVPVSIWRTYFVANEWNEIQTVRKINPLFQVLTTLFFLEVVGFKNLALMDSSSSLSRNPSDYTAPYSRILRYAVATAIWLVIGIIQVVFFAAFYERFIEDKIRQFVDLCSMSNVSVFLLSHRCFGYYIHGRSVHGHADTNMEEMNMNLKREAENLCSQRGLVPNTDGQTFQIAVSSQMRQHYDRIHETLTRRNGPARLLSSSGSTFEQSIKAYHAMNKFLGSFIDHVHKEMDYFIKDKLLLERILGMEFMEPMEKSIFYNDEGHSFSSVLYYGNEATLLIFDLLFFCVVDLACQDFVLASFLTYLQQEIFRFIRNTVGQKNLATKTLVDERFLI
;
A
#
# COMPACT_ATOMS: atom_id res chain seq x y z
N MET A 1 42.41 -76.57 -0.77
CA MET A 1 41.95 -77.90 -0.29
C MET A 1 40.62 -78.23 -0.94
N VAL A 2 40.42 -79.49 -1.29
CA VAL A 2 39.14 -80.05 -1.79
C VAL A 2 38.24 -80.42 -0.61
N THR A 3 36.93 -80.57 -0.88
CA THR A 3 35.82 -81.27 -0.18
C THR A 3 34.67 -80.32 0.20
N ARG A 4 33.53 -80.31 -0.50
CA ARG A 4 32.41 -81.29 -0.41
C ARG A 4 31.96 -81.58 1.02
N THR A 5 30.76 -81.12 1.39
CA THR A 5 29.61 -81.97 1.81
C THR A 5 28.32 -81.16 1.95
N ARG A 6 27.19 -81.69 1.43
CA ARG A 6 25.82 -81.43 1.92
C ARG A 6 25.50 -82.47 3.01
N PRO A 7 24.67 -82.14 4.01
CA PRO A 7 23.27 -82.60 4.03
C PRO A 7 22.31 -81.45 4.44
N VAL A 8 21.04 -81.31 4.03
CA VAL A 8 19.86 -82.22 4.04
C VAL A 8 19.45 -82.70 5.43
N ALA A 9 18.52 -81.99 6.10
CA ALA A 9 17.23 -82.55 6.57
C ALA A 9 16.51 -81.70 7.66
N ALA A 10 15.19 -81.57 7.48
CA ALA A 10 14.12 -81.69 8.48
C ALA A 10 13.78 -80.60 9.54
N MET A 11 12.45 -80.41 9.62
CA MET A 11 11.62 -80.11 10.81
C MET A 11 11.49 -78.68 11.37
N ALA A 12 10.52 -78.00 10.75
CA ALA A 12 9.55 -77.08 11.34
C ALA A 12 9.29 -77.15 12.86
N VAL A 13 9.21 -75.97 13.48
CA VAL A 13 8.30 -75.66 14.60
C VAL A 13 7.63 -74.29 14.34
N ARG A 14 6.32 -74.21 14.57
CA ARG A 14 5.55 -72.94 14.57
C ARG A 14 5.74 -72.21 15.91
N SER A 15 5.99 -70.90 15.89
CA SER A 15 5.70 -70.02 17.04
C SER A 15 4.96 -68.76 16.59
N ARG A 16 3.99 -68.32 17.40
CA ARG A 16 3.07 -67.21 17.10
C ARG A 16 3.66 -65.85 17.51
N SER A 17 3.10 -64.80 16.88
CA SER A 17 2.94 -63.42 17.37
C SER A 17 4.16 -62.59 17.80
N SER A 18 4.49 -61.58 16.98
CA SER A 18 4.77 -60.22 17.48
C SER A 18 4.54 -59.17 16.38
N SER A 19 3.29 -58.88 16.03
CA SER A 19 2.91 -57.84 15.06
C SER A 19 3.05 -56.43 15.65
N ARG A 20 4.29 -55.98 15.91
CA ARG A 20 4.60 -54.59 16.34
C ARG A 20 5.85 -53.96 15.71
N THR A 21 6.56 -54.64 14.81
CA THR A 21 7.73 -54.08 14.09
C THR A 21 7.38 -53.49 12.71
N GLY A 22 6.18 -53.73 12.17
CA GLY A 22 5.78 -53.24 10.84
C GLY A 22 5.50 -51.73 10.77
N THR A 23 5.11 -51.08 11.87
CA THR A 23 4.82 -49.64 11.90
C THR A 23 6.06 -48.75 12.00
N ALA A 24 7.16 -49.25 12.57
CA ALA A 24 8.41 -48.50 12.66
C ALA A 24 9.08 -48.31 11.28
N TYR A 25 9.04 -49.34 10.41
CA TYR A 25 9.60 -49.24 9.06
C TYR A 25 8.77 -48.34 8.14
N LEU A 26 7.44 -48.34 8.26
CA LEU A 26 6.58 -47.44 7.50
C LEU A 26 6.74 -45.97 7.94
N LEU A 27 6.98 -45.73 9.23
CA LEU A 27 7.34 -44.40 9.72
C LEU A 27 8.75 -43.98 9.28
N LEU A 28 9.72 -44.89 9.17
CA LEU A 28 11.06 -44.55 8.65
C LEU A 28 11.06 -44.20 7.15
N VAL A 29 10.19 -44.82 6.35
CA VAL A 29 10.04 -44.49 4.91
C VAL A 29 9.20 -43.22 4.71
N LEU A 30 8.20 -42.96 5.56
CA LEU A 30 7.46 -41.68 5.57
C LEU A 30 8.21 -40.54 6.27
N CYS A 31 9.27 -40.86 7.02
CA CYS A 31 10.29 -39.94 7.50
C CYS A 31 11.60 -40.06 6.70
N GLU A 32 11.50 -40.24 5.38
CA GLU A 32 12.21 -39.29 4.52
C GLU A 32 11.69 -37.89 4.88
N VAL A 33 12.31 -37.34 5.94
CA VAL A 33 12.14 -35.96 6.37
C VAL A 33 12.22 -35.13 5.11
N SER A 34 11.24 -34.26 4.90
CA SER A 34 11.37 -33.17 3.97
C SER A 34 12.47 -32.25 4.50
N TRP A 35 13.74 -32.61 4.27
CA TRP A 35 14.90 -31.80 4.60
C TRP A 35 14.72 -30.53 3.78
N ALA A 36 14.24 -29.47 4.43
CA ALA A 36 14.02 -28.19 3.79
C ALA A 36 15.34 -27.78 3.16
N GLN A 37 15.37 -27.63 1.83
CA GLN A 37 16.63 -27.47 1.11
C GLN A 37 17.20 -26.08 1.42
N ILE A 38 18.19 -26.04 2.31
CA ILE A 38 18.91 -24.82 2.65
C ILE A 38 19.96 -24.59 1.55
N PHE A 39 19.72 -23.61 0.69
CA PHE A 39 20.60 -23.30 -0.46
C PHE A 39 21.76 -22.34 -0.13
N SER A 40 21.99 -22.03 1.15
CA SER A 40 22.99 -21.05 1.58
C SER A 40 24.40 -21.63 1.62
N PHE A 41 25.40 -20.82 1.25
CA PHE A 41 26.82 -21.21 1.28
C PHE A 41 27.72 -20.06 1.78
N PRO A 42 28.94 -20.33 2.27
CA PRO A 42 29.81 -19.30 2.83
C PRO A 42 30.21 -18.25 1.80
N PHE A 43 30.18 -16.97 2.17
CA PHE A 43 30.61 -15.89 1.29
C PHE A 43 32.14 -15.87 1.14
N ARG A 44 32.64 -16.28 -0.02
CA ARG A 44 34.06 -16.21 -0.40
C ARG A 44 34.27 -15.25 -1.55
N ARG A 45 35.37 -14.50 -1.51
CA ARG A 45 35.82 -13.59 -2.58
C ARG A 45 37.14 -14.10 -3.18
N PRO A 46 37.48 -13.76 -4.43
CA PRO A 46 38.76 -14.14 -5.04
C PRO A 46 39.98 -13.78 -4.19
N GLU A 47 39.97 -12.61 -3.55
CA GLU A 47 41.05 -12.14 -2.66
C GLU A 47 41.21 -12.97 -1.38
N THR A 48 40.18 -13.71 -0.97
CA THR A 48 40.16 -14.53 0.26
C THR A 48 40.64 -15.97 0.07
N CYS A 49 40.95 -16.37 -1.16
CA CYS A 49 41.54 -17.68 -1.43
C CYS A 49 43.05 -17.64 -1.16
N ASP A 50 43.61 -18.77 -0.69
CA ASP A 50 45.05 -18.89 -0.42
C ASP A 50 45.90 -18.78 -1.71
N PHE A 51 47.21 -18.60 -1.58
CA PHE A 51 48.13 -18.53 -2.74
C PHE A 51 48.12 -19.79 -3.62
N ASN A 52 47.80 -20.95 -3.02
CA ASN A 52 47.69 -22.24 -3.69
C ASN A 52 46.24 -22.62 -4.04
N GLN A 53 45.31 -21.66 -3.99
CA GLN A 53 43.90 -21.83 -4.35
C GLN A 53 43.50 -20.81 -5.41
N TYR A 54 42.53 -21.17 -6.24
CA TYR A 54 41.84 -20.28 -7.16
C TYR A 54 40.35 -20.20 -6.79
N PHE A 55 39.70 -19.12 -7.20
CA PHE A 55 38.26 -18.95 -7.06
C PHE A 55 37.54 -19.63 -8.22
N ASP A 56 36.86 -20.74 -7.93
CA ASP A 56 36.04 -21.43 -8.92
C ASP A 56 34.78 -20.61 -9.19
N ILE A 57 34.70 -20.04 -10.39
CA ILE A 57 33.56 -19.21 -10.83
C ILE A 57 32.26 -20.02 -11.04
N SER A 58 32.33 -21.34 -11.18
CA SER A 58 31.15 -22.23 -11.22
C SER A 58 30.67 -22.57 -9.81
N ALA A 59 31.58 -22.83 -8.87
CA ALA A 59 31.23 -23.23 -7.51
C ALA A 59 31.20 -22.09 -6.48
N LEU A 60 31.60 -20.87 -6.88
CA LEU A 60 31.70 -19.66 -6.05
C LEU A 60 32.45 -19.88 -4.72
N SER A 61 33.52 -20.67 -4.79
CA SER A 61 34.33 -21.08 -3.65
C SER A 61 35.81 -21.24 -4.02
N CYS A 62 36.68 -21.29 -3.01
CA CYS A 62 38.11 -21.48 -3.23
C CYS A 62 38.42 -22.98 -3.44
N ALA A 63 38.94 -23.32 -4.60
CA ALA A 63 39.39 -24.67 -4.94
C ALA A 63 40.93 -24.74 -4.95
N PRO A 64 41.54 -25.85 -4.50
CA PRO A 64 42.99 -25.99 -4.50
C PRO A 64 43.53 -26.13 -5.94
N CYS A 65 44.62 -25.43 -6.24
CA CYS A 65 45.43 -25.73 -7.41
C CYS A 65 46.14 -27.08 -7.24
N GLY A 66 46.41 -27.76 -8.35
CA GLY A 66 47.10 -29.05 -8.35
C GLY A 66 48.59 -28.93 -7.99
N ALA A 67 49.28 -30.07 -7.95
CA ALA A 67 50.70 -30.11 -7.67
C ALA A 67 51.51 -29.26 -8.67
N ASN A 68 52.47 -28.49 -8.15
CA ASN A 68 53.35 -27.57 -8.89
C ASN A 68 52.65 -26.39 -9.60
N GLN A 69 51.50 -25.96 -9.08
CA GLN A 69 50.71 -24.86 -9.61
C GLN A 69 50.59 -23.72 -8.58
N ARG A 70 50.24 -22.54 -9.07
CA ARG A 70 49.82 -21.35 -8.29
C ARG A 70 48.61 -20.72 -8.97
N ARG A 71 47.89 -19.85 -8.27
CA ARG A 71 46.82 -19.05 -8.91
C ARG A 71 47.37 -18.09 -9.98
N ASP A 72 46.52 -17.76 -10.95
CA ASP A 72 46.75 -16.75 -11.97
C ASP A 72 46.66 -15.31 -11.40
N ALA A 73 46.86 -14.30 -12.26
CA ALA A 73 46.82 -12.89 -11.86
C ALA A 73 45.42 -12.40 -11.48
N LEU A 74 44.35 -13.05 -11.96
CA LEU A 74 42.95 -12.72 -11.64
C LEU A 74 42.44 -13.47 -10.40
N GLY A 75 43.16 -14.50 -9.94
CA GLY A 75 42.73 -15.39 -8.87
C GLY A 75 41.64 -16.39 -9.28
N THR A 76 41.31 -16.51 -10.57
CA THR A 76 40.19 -17.31 -11.10
C THR A 76 40.61 -18.59 -11.82
N SER A 77 41.92 -18.82 -12.02
CA SER A 77 42.45 -20.05 -12.59
C SER A 77 43.82 -20.41 -12.00
N CYS A 78 44.33 -21.60 -12.30
CA CYS A 78 45.68 -22.02 -11.93
C CYS A 78 46.64 -21.93 -13.13
N VAL A 79 47.90 -21.61 -12.84
CA VAL A 79 49.02 -21.62 -13.77
C VAL A 79 50.20 -22.38 -13.15
N CYS A 80 51.14 -22.86 -13.97
CA CYS A 80 52.34 -23.52 -13.45
C CYS A 80 53.21 -22.55 -12.63
N LEU A 81 53.96 -23.10 -11.66
CA LEU A 81 55.00 -22.37 -10.94
C LEU A 81 56.14 -21.94 -11.90
N PRO A 82 56.89 -20.86 -11.60
CA PRO A 82 58.08 -20.50 -12.36
C PRO A 82 59.06 -21.68 -12.47
N GLY A 83 59.54 -21.95 -13.69
CA GLY A 83 60.39 -23.11 -13.98
C GLY A 83 59.65 -24.45 -14.12
N TYR A 84 58.31 -24.43 -14.22
CA TYR A 84 57.49 -25.59 -14.56
C TYR A 84 56.68 -25.31 -15.84
N HIS A 85 56.65 -26.28 -16.75
CA HIS A 85 55.92 -26.20 -18.03
C HIS A 85 54.62 -27.01 -17.99
N MET A 86 53.65 -26.63 -18.82
CA MET A 86 52.38 -27.34 -19.02
C MET A 86 52.57 -28.61 -19.86
N ILE A 87 51.89 -29.69 -19.47
CA ILE A 87 51.72 -30.93 -20.24
C ILE A 87 50.26 -31.12 -20.68
N SER A 88 49.32 -30.52 -19.96
CA SER A 88 47.91 -30.54 -20.31
C SER A 88 47.23 -29.27 -19.80
N ASN A 89 46.48 -28.62 -20.68
CA ASN A 89 45.60 -27.50 -20.38
C ASN A 89 44.47 -27.48 -21.43
N ASN A 90 43.28 -27.91 -21.02
CA ASN A 90 42.08 -27.93 -21.87
C ASN A 90 41.12 -26.76 -21.54
N GLY A 91 41.55 -25.80 -20.71
CA GLY A 91 40.73 -24.68 -20.22
C GLY A 91 39.67 -25.05 -19.17
N GLY A 92 39.65 -26.30 -18.70
CA GLY A 92 38.96 -26.71 -17.46
C GLY A 92 39.86 -26.53 -16.23
N PRO A 93 39.38 -26.90 -15.01
CA PRO A 93 40.12 -26.72 -13.76
C PRO A 93 41.37 -27.62 -13.62
N SER A 94 41.52 -28.64 -14.46
CA SER A 94 42.62 -29.62 -14.39
C SER A 94 43.73 -29.29 -15.39
N ILE A 95 44.77 -28.60 -14.92
CA ILE A 95 46.05 -28.48 -15.64
C ILE A 95 47.12 -29.41 -15.04
N ILE A 96 48.11 -29.79 -15.83
CA ILE A 96 49.24 -30.64 -15.40
C ILE A 96 50.56 -29.93 -15.67
N CYS A 97 51.39 -29.77 -14.63
CA CYS A 97 52.67 -29.05 -14.68
C CYS A 97 53.85 -29.95 -14.30
N LYS A 98 54.98 -29.82 -15.00
CA LYS A 98 56.23 -30.58 -14.77
C LYS A 98 57.44 -29.66 -14.67
N LYS A 99 58.39 -29.98 -13.79
CA LYS A 99 59.60 -29.17 -13.57
C LYS A 99 60.49 -29.19 -14.81
N CYS A 100 60.99 -28.04 -15.23
CA CYS A 100 62.00 -27.94 -16.27
C CYS A 100 63.37 -28.51 -15.82
N PRO A 101 64.15 -29.08 -16.76
CA PRO A 101 65.53 -29.51 -16.50
C PRO A 101 66.45 -28.38 -16.01
N GLU A 102 67.44 -28.69 -15.17
CA GLU A 102 68.38 -27.69 -14.62
C GLU A 102 69.20 -26.94 -15.69
N ASN A 103 69.39 -27.52 -16.88
CA ASN A 103 70.06 -26.88 -18.02
C ASN A 103 69.13 -25.97 -18.84
N MET A 104 67.81 -26.05 -18.67
CA MET A 104 66.79 -25.32 -19.44
C MET A 104 65.80 -24.64 -18.50
N LYS A 105 66.29 -23.69 -17.69
CA LYS A 105 65.51 -23.05 -16.62
C LYS A 105 64.41 -22.10 -17.10
N GLY A 106 64.39 -21.74 -18.38
CA GLY A 106 63.34 -20.93 -18.98
C GLY A 106 62.14 -21.78 -19.37
N VAL A 107 60.95 -21.21 -19.22
CA VAL A 107 59.71 -21.71 -19.83
C VAL A 107 59.40 -20.83 -21.04
N THR A 108 58.94 -21.44 -22.13
CA THR A 108 58.49 -20.73 -23.34
C THR A 108 57.34 -19.75 -23.05
N LYS A 109 57.14 -18.74 -23.91
CA LYS A 109 56.04 -17.77 -23.78
C LYS A 109 54.65 -18.43 -23.80
N ASP A 110 54.50 -19.54 -24.52
CA ASP A 110 53.28 -20.36 -24.54
C ASP A 110 53.08 -21.21 -23.27
N GLY A 111 54.12 -21.39 -22.45
CA GLY A 111 54.12 -22.15 -21.20
C GLY A 111 54.25 -23.67 -21.36
N TRP A 112 54.43 -24.20 -22.57
CA TRP A 112 54.38 -25.66 -22.84
C TRP A 112 55.74 -26.36 -22.86
N ASP A 113 56.84 -25.64 -23.09
CA ASP A 113 58.19 -26.22 -23.25
C ASP A 113 59.23 -25.52 -22.36
N CYS A 114 60.38 -26.17 -22.19
CA CYS A 114 61.52 -25.65 -21.42
C CYS A 114 62.69 -25.28 -22.35
N ILE A 115 63.32 -24.14 -22.14
CA ILE A 115 64.33 -23.56 -23.02
C ILE A 115 65.45 -22.85 -22.24
N SER A 116 66.64 -22.71 -22.83
CA SER A 116 67.73 -21.90 -22.27
C SER A 116 67.56 -20.43 -22.66
N CYS A 117 67.71 -19.48 -21.74
CA CYS A 117 67.57 -18.04 -22.05
C CYS A 117 68.92 -17.36 -22.29
N PRO A 118 69.03 -16.37 -23.21
CA PRO A 118 70.28 -15.68 -23.50
C PRO A 118 70.61 -14.59 -22.47
N SER A 119 69.60 -13.81 -22.06
CA SER A 119 69.75 -12.59 -21.23
C SER A 119 69.36 -12.79 -19.76
N GLY A 120 69.17 -14.04 -19.33
CA GLY A 120 68.55 -14.39 -18.05
C GLY A 120 67.03 -14.58 -18.11
N LEU A 121 66.42 -14.68 -16.93
CA LEU A 121 65.01 -15.00 -16.71
C LEU A 121 64.26 -13.81 -16.10
N THR A 122 63.00 -13.62 -16.50
CA THR A 122 62.06 -12.80 -15.73
C THR A 122 61.71 -13.50 -14.41
N ALA A 123 61.11 -12.77 -13.46
CA ALA A 123 60.59 -13.35 -12.22
C ALA A 123 59.50 -14.43 -12.42
N GLU A 124 58.94 -14.55 -13.63
CA GLU A 124 58.01 -15.61 -14.03
C GLU A 124 58.71 -16.88 -14.53
N GLY A 125 60.03 -16.86 -14.73
CA GLY A 125 60.78 -17.95 -15.34
C GLY A 125 60.73 -17.96 -16.88
N LYS A 126 60.45 -16.83 -17.53
CA LYS A 126 60.45 -16.69 -19.00
C LYS A 126 61.69 -15.97 -19.50
N CYS A 127 62.08 -16.17 -20.75
CA CYS A 127 63.18 -15.41 -21.35
C CYS A 127 62.77 -13.95 -21.68
N HIS A 128 63.74 -13.03 -21.68
CA HIS A 128 63.55 -11.62 -22.06
C HIS A 128 64.62 -11.14 -23.06
N CYS A 129 64.25 -10.16 -23.89
CA CYS A 129 65.09 -9.55 -24.92
C CYS A 129 65.10 -8.03 -24.79
N PRO A 130 66.19 -7.34 -25.21
CA PRO A 130 66.26 -5.89 -25.22
C PRO A 130 65.15 -5.24 -26.05
N THR A 131 64.83 -3.97 -25.76
CA THR A 131 63.91 -3.16 -26.57
C THR A 131 64.28 -3.17 -28.06
N GLY A 132 63.27 -3.20 -28.92
CA GLY A 132 63.41 -3.34 -30.38
C GLY A 132 63.60 -4.78 -30.88
N HIS A 133 63.95 -5.72 -30.01
CA HIS A 133 64.16 -7.13 -30.37
C HIS A 133 62.92 -7.98 -30.07
N ILE A 134 62.73 -9.03 -30.85
CA ILE A 134 61.74 -10.09 -30.62
C ILE A 134 62.41 -11.31 -29.99
N LEU A 135 61.68 -11.98 -29.10
CA LEU A 135 62.12 -13.25 -28.54
C LEU A 135 61.72 -14.40 -29.48
N VAL A 136 62.70 -15.17 -29.95
CA VAL A 136 62.51 -16.34 -30.80
C VAL A 136 62.88 -17.60 -30.00
N GLU A 137 61.89 -18.46 -29.77
CA GLU A 137 62.02 -19.69 -28.96
C GLU A 137 62.00 -20.97 -29.83
N ARG A 138 61.46 -20.87 -31.04
CA ARG A 138 61.30 -21.97 -32.01
C ARG A 138 61.81 -21.51 -33.37
N ASN A 139 62.38 -22.42 -34.16
CA ASN A 139 62.79 -22.12 -35.52
C ASN A 139 61.57 -22.06 -36.49
N VAL A 140 61.83 -21.73 -37.75
CA VAL A 140 60.80 -21.69 -38.81
C VAL A 140 60.10 -23.02 -39.08
N SER A 141 60.69 -24.17 -38.71
CA SER A 141 60.02 -25.48 -38.80
C SER A 141 59.21 -25.84 -37.55
N GLY A 142 59.04 -24.91 -36.60
CA GLY A 142 58.33 -25.11 -35.34
C GLY A 142 59.08 -25.91 -34.28
N SER A 143 60.29 -26.40 -34.58
CA SER A 143 61.12 -27.10 -33.60
C SER A 143 61.71 -26.13 -32.58
N LEU A 144 61.67 -26.51 -31.31
CA LEU A 144 62.17 -25.72 -30.19
C LEU A 144 63.69 -25.52 -30.32
N LEU A 145 64.17 -24.29 -30.12
CA LEU A 145 65.59 -24.00 -30.07
C LEU A 145 66.18 -24.46 -28.72
N ALA A 146 67.42 -24.94 -28.71
CA ALA A 146 68.11 -25.28 -27.47
C ALA A 146 68.33 -24.07 -26.55
N GLN A 147 68.45 -22.87 -27.15
CA GLN A 147 68.55 -21.58 -26.50
C GLN A 147 67.73 -20.55 -27.30
N ALA A 148 66.95 -19.71 -26.62
CA ALA A 148 66.18 -18.65 -27.27
C ALA A 148 67.11 -17.55 -27.80
N THR A 149 66.73 -16.93 -28.92
CA THR A 149 67.45 -15.82 -29.55
C THR A 149 66.65 -14.52 -29.47
N CYS A 150 67.35 -13.39 -29.56
CA CYS A 150 66.77 -12.05 -29.60
C CYS A 150 67.09 -11.40 -30.94
N GLU A 151 66.09 -11.19 -31.80
CA GLU A 151 66.27 -10.73 -33.18
C GLU A 151 65.70 -9.31 -33.36
N LEU A 152 66.44 -8.41 -34.02
CA LEU A 152 66.01 -7.05 -34.28
C LEU A 152 65.05 -7.02 -35.48
N CYS A 153 63.93 -6.29 -35.39
CA CYS A 153 63.01 -6.13 -36.52
C CYS A 153 63.52 -5.06 -37.50
N ASP A 154 63.54 -5.40 -38.78
CA ASP A 154 63.95 -4.51 -39.86
C ASP A 154 62.74 -3.72 -40.39
N GLU A 155 62.82 -2.38 -40.28
CA GLU A 155 61.80 -1.44 -40.77
C GLU A 155 62.02 -1.03 -42.25
N SER A 156 63.05 -1.56 -42.94
CA SER A 156 63.41 -1.19 -44.31
C SER A 156 62.43 -1.66 -45.40
N GLU A 157 62.55 -1.11 -46.61
CA GLU A 157 61.63 -1.33 -47.75
C GLU A 157 61.53 -2.81 -48.20
N ASN A 158 62.52 -3.63 -47.86
CA ASN A 158 62.56 -5.06 -48.19
C ASN A 158 61.68 -5.91 -47.26
N SER A 159 61.44 -5.43 -46.04
CA SER A 159 60.90 -6.20 -44.93
C SER A 159 59.61 -5.59 -44.38
N PHE A 160 59.57 -4.27 -44.21
CA PHE A 160 58.48 -3.49 -43.60
C PHE A 160 58.00 -4.13 -42.29
N THR A 161 58.93 -4.45 -41.37
CA THR A 161 58.57 -5.10 -40.10
C THR A 161 58.84 -4.24 -38.88
N LYS A 162 57.94 -4.33 -37.90
CA LYS A 162 58.12 -3.71 -36.59
C LYS A 162 57.89 -4.75 -35.50
N ALA A 163 58.58 -4.63 -34.37
CA ALA A 163 58.23 -5.42 -33.20
C ALA A 163 56.78 -5.08 -32.78
N ASN A 164 55.92 -6.08 -32.65
CA ASN A 164 54.58 -5.85 -32.11
C ASN A 164 54.65 -5.38 -30.65
N ALA A 165 53.55 -4.83 -30.12
CA ALA A 165 53.46 -4.35 -28.74
C ALA A 165 53.85 -5.38 -27.65
N LEU A 166 53.89 -6.68 -27.98
CA LEU A 166 54.25 -7.78 -27.08
C LEU A 166 55.69 -8.32 -27.28
N GLY A 167 56.46 -7.79 -28.24
CA GLY A 167 57.81 -8.28 -28.57
C GLY A 167 57.86 -9.79 -28.89
N THR A 168 56.81 -10.33 -29.52
CA THR A 168 56.69 -11.76 -29.88
C THR A 168 56.94 -12.02 -31.35
N ARG A 169 56.80 -11.01 -32.21
CA ARG A 169 57.00 -11.14 -33.65
C ARG A 169 57.36 -9.80 -34.26
N CYS A 170 58.20 -9.82 -35.28
CA CYS A 170 58.32 -8.74 -36.22
C CYS A 170 57.06 -8.81 -37.08
N VAL A 171 56.02 -8.06 -36.69
CA VAL A 171 54.86 -7.90 -37.55
C VAL A 171 55.33 -7.17 -38.79
N ARG A 172 55.14 -7.79 -39.95
CA ARG A 172 54.98 -7.00 -41.17
C ARG A 172 53.91 -5.96 -40.86
N CYS A 173 54.23 -4.70 -41.12
CA CYS A 173 53.28 -3.60 -41.00
C CYS A 173 52.03 -3.95 -41.78
N GLU A 174 50.87 -3.54 -41.26
CA GLU A 174 49.60 -4.20 -41.56
C GLU A 174 49.44 -4.36 -43.08
N PRO A 175 49.14 -5.55 -43.62
CA PRO A 175 49.41 -5.86 -45.03
C PRO A 175 48.72 -4.89 -45.98
N THR A 176 47.56 -4.41 -45.57
CA THR A 176 46.82 -3.33 -46.21
C THR A 176 47.64 -2.03 -46.41
N PHE A 177 48.41 -1.57 -45.41
CA PHE A 177 49.28 -0.40 -45.54
C PHE A 177 50.39 -0.69 -46.55
N VAL A 178 51.04 -1.86 -46.43
CA VAL A 178 52.14 -2.27 -47.32
C VAL A 178 51.65 -2.48 -48.77
N ASN A 179 50.42 -2.98 -48.94
CA ASN A 179 49.82 -3.31 -50.24
C ASN A 179 49.16 -2.10 -50.93
N THR A 180 48.92 -1.01 -50.21
CA THR A 180 48.30 0.20 -50.78
C THR A 180 49.23 1.42 -50.76
N SER A 181 49.97 1.70 -49.67
CA SER A 181 50.94 2.81 -49.58
C SER A 181 52.42 2.41 -49.69
N ARG A 182 52.77 1.12 -49.70
CA ARG A 182 54.15 0.61 -49.59
C ARG A 182 54.94 1.18 -48.42
N SER A 183 54.30 1.35 -47.27
CA SER A 183 55.00 1.69 -46.03
C SER A 183 54.25 1.19 -44.80
N CYS A 184 54.84 1.41 -43.63
CA CYS A 184 54.20 1.18 -42.34
C CYS A 184 53.19 2.28 -41.96
N SER A 185 52.92 3.25 -42.83
CA SER A 185 52.02 4.38 -42.60
C SER A 185 51.00 4.51 -43.74
N CYS A 186 49.70 4.58 -43.41
CA CYS A 186 48.66 4.72 -44.42
C CYS A 186 48.54 6.17 -44.88
N SER A 187 49.28 6.52 -45.93
CA SER A 187 49.19 7.82 -46.60
C SER A 187 47.96 7.91 -47.51
N GLU A 188 47.44 9.11 -47.72
CA GLU A 188 46.43 9.36 -48.76
C GLU A 188 46.96 8.94 -50.16
N PRO A 189 46.09 8.45 -51.07
CA PRO A 189 44.63 8.49 -51.00
C PRO A 189 43.97 7.22 -50.43
N HIS A 190 44.63 6.46 -49.56
CA HIS A 190 44.12 5.19 -49.04
C HIS A 190 43.48 5.33 -47.66
N THR A 191 42.34 4.68 -47.46
CA THR A 191 41.51 4.82 -46.25
C THR A 191 41.94 3.87 -45.14
N LEU A 192 42.57 4.45 -44.11
CA LEU A 192 42.84 3.78 -42.85
C LEU A 192 41.57 3.68 -41.99
N THR A 193 41.02 2.47 -41.88
CA THR A 193 39.82 2.17 -41.07
C THR A 193 40.03 0.88 -40.26
N GLY A 194 39.73 0.89 -38.97
CA GLY A 194 39.80 -0.31 -38.13
C GLY A 194 41.22 -0.88 -37.94
N GLY A 195 42.26 -0.06 -38.09
CA GLY A 195 43.66 -0.50 -38.06
C GLY A 195 44.15 -1.11 -39.36
N LEU A 196 43.37 -1.03 -40.45
CA LEU A 196 43.58 -1.64 -41.75
C LEU A 196 43.30 -0.63 -42.89
N CYS A 197 43.99 -0.77 -44.02
CA CYS A 197 43.97 0.13 -45.19
C CYS A 197 43.38 -0.58 -46.45
N PHE A 198 42.06 -0.62 -46.58
CA PHE A 198 41.39 -1.72 -47.29
C PHE A 198 41.27 -1.63 -48.82
N SER A 199 41.15 -2.83 -49.41
CA SER A 199 40.60 -3.15 -50.74
C SER A 199 39.55 -4.28 -50.58
N ASN A 200 38.49 -4.32 -51.38
CA ASN A 200 37.22 -5.01 -51.05
C ASN A 200 36.96 -6.33 -51.84
N THR A 201 36.71 -7.51 -51.20
CA THR A 201 35.93 -8.72 -51.70
C THR A 201 36.06 -10.01 -50.81
N GLY A 202 35.00 -10.84 -50.55
CA GLY A 202 35.11 -12.23 -49.94
C GLY A 202 33.84 -12.90 -49.28
N ASN A 203 33.78 -14.26 -49.09
CA ASN A 203 32.62 -15.10 -48.63
C ASN A 203 32.97 -16.40 -47.79
N PHE A 204 32.04 -17.00 -46.97
CA PHE A 204 32.26 -18.26 -46.15
C PHE A 204 30.97 -19.10 -45.77
N HIS A 205 31.10 -20.25 -45.05
CA HIS A 205 30.05 -21.29 -44.78
C HIS A 205 29.55 -21.46 -43.30
N GLN A 206 28.44 -22.21 -43.11
CA GLN A 206 27.61 -22.32 -41.89
C GLN A 206 27.52 -23.79 -41.36
N ARG A 207 26.76 -24.24 -40.33
CA ARG A 207 25.59 -23.70 -39.58
C ARG A 207 25.33 -24.40 -38.22
N VAL A 208 24.77 -23.67 -37.24
CA VAL A 208 24.00 -24.13 -36.04
C VAL A 208 22.70 -23.29 -36.00
N ILE A 209 21.68 -23.65 -35.20
CA ILE A 209 20.51 -22.77 -34.98
C ILE A 209 20.92 -21.62 -34.06
N SER A 210 21.46 -20.57 -34.68
CA SER A 210 21.86 -19.31 -34.04
C SER A 210 20.70 -18.32 -33.85
N THR A 211 19.45 -18.78 -33.94
CA THR A 211 18.30 -17.87 -33.83
C THR A 211 17.97 -17.52 -32.38
N ALA A 212 18.02 -16.23 -32.03
CA ALA A 212 17.46 -15.71 -30.80
C ALA A 212 15.94 -15.53 -30.94
N ARG A 213 15.17 -16.01 -29.96
CA ARG A 213 13.71 -15.96 -29.98
C ARG A 213 13.17 -14.71 -29.26
N TYR A 214 12.26 -13.99 -29.93
CA TYR A 214 11.58 -12.81 -29.40
C TYR A 214 10.10 -13.14 -29.21
N GLY A 215 9.78 -13.66 -28.02
CA GLY A 215 8.48 -14.27 -27.71
C GLY A 215 7.32 -13.28 -27.72
N GLU A 216 7.56 -12.02 -27.35
CA GLU A 216 6.54 -10.96 -27.34
C GLU A 216 6.24 -10.45 -28.76
N LEU A 217 7.28 -10.28 -29.58
CA LEU A 217 7.15 -9.90 -31.00
C LEU A 217 6.74 -11.05 -31.93
N GLY A 218 6.69 -12.29 -31.43
CA GLY A 218 6.37 -13.48 -32.21
C GLY A 218 7.40 -13.85 -33.30
N MET A 219 8.63 -13.32 -33.20
CA MET A 219 9.66 -13.43 -34.23
C MET A 219 10.93 -14.15 -33.72
N SER A 220 11.81 -14.50 -34.65
CA SER A 220 13.14 -15.06 -34.34
C SER A 220 14.15 -14.48 -35.32
N LEU A 221 15.29 -14.02 -34.81
CA LEU A 221 16.36 -13.40 -35.60
C LEU A 221 17.62 -14.24 -35.57
N ASN A 222 18.39 -14.27 -36.65
CA ASN A 222 19.65 -14.99 -36.66
C ASN A 222 20.72 -14.16 -35.93
N SER A 223 20.96 -14.49 -34.66
CA SER A 223 21.90 -13.76 -33.82
C SER A 223 23.33 -14.03 -34.26
N GLU A 224 24.04 -12.99 -34.66
CA GLU A 224 25.44 -13.10 -35.05
C GLU A 224 26.33 -13.58 -33.90
N TRP A 225 25.96 -13.24 -32.66
CA TRP A 225 26.63 -13.72 -31.45
C TRP A 225 26.48 -15.24 -31.28
N PHE A 226 25.27 -15.76 -31.41
CA PHE A 226 25.06 -17.21 -31.36
C PHE A 226 25.70 -17.91 -32.57
N ALA A 227 25.67 -17.30 -33.76
CA ALA A 227 26.27 -17.86 -34.98
C ALA A 227 27.78 -18.05 -34.83
N LYS A 228 28.48 -17.07 -34.26
CA LYS A 228 29.94 -17.12 -34.03
C LYS A 228 30.34 -18.01 -32.85
N TYR A 229 29.58 -18.02 -31.75
CA TYR A 229 30.08 -18.58 -30.48
C TYR A 229 29.28 -19.74 -29.87
N LEU A 230 28.01 -19.97 -30.24
CA LEU A 230 27.18 -20.98 -29.54
C LEU A 230 27.72 -22.40 -29.70
N GLN A 231 28.08 -22.80 -30.93
CA GLN A 231 28.60 -24.15 -31.18
C GLN A 231 29.94 -24.38 -30.46
N ALA A 232 30.84 -23.40 -30.50
CA ALA A 232 32.16 -23.48 -29.90
C ALA A 232 32.10 -23.52 -28.36
N THR A 233 31.27 -22.66 -27.75
CA THR A 233 31.08 -22.63 -26.28
C THR A 233 30.41 -23.89 -25.77
N ALA A 234 29.38 -24.41 -26.45
CA ALA A 234 28.74 -25.68 -26.10
C ALA A 234 29.73 -26.86 -26.21
N ALA A 235 30.50 -26.95 -27.30
CA ALA A 235 31.49 -28.00 -27.49
C ALA A 235 32.62 -27.94 -26.45
N ALA A 236 33.13 -26.75 -26.12
CA ALA A 236 34.18 -26.55 -25.11
C ALA A 236 33.68 -26.82 -23.68
N CYS A 237 32.45 -26.42 -23.35
CA CYS A 237 31.83 -26.76 -22.07
C CYS A 237 31.67 -28.28 -21.92
N TRP A 238 31.10 -28.95 -22.93
CA TRP A 238 30.87 -30.40 -22.91
C TRP A 238 32.17 -31.21 -22.88
N THR A 239 33.11 -30.92 -23.78
CA THR A 239 34.28 -31.78 -24.03
C THR A 239 35.42 -31.52 -23.05
N HIS A 240 35.50 -30.32 -22.46
CA HIS A 240 36.65 -29.90 -21.66
C HIS A 240 36.28 -29.37 -20.26
N ALA A 241 35.00 -29.34 -19.89
CA ALA A 241 34.50 -28.74 -18.66
C ALA A 241 35.04 -27.30 -18.45
N ASN A 242 35.19 -26.55 -19.56
CA ASN A 242 35.76 -25.22 -19.56
C ASN A 242 34.80 -24.23 -18.87
N LEU A 243 35.20 -23.74 -17.69
CA LEU A 243 34.33 -22.96 -16.79
C LEU A 243 33.74 -21.73 -17.50
N THR A 244 34.59 -20.91 -18.13
CA THR A 244 34.19 -19.73 -18.89
C THR A 244 33.21 -20.09 -20.02
N SER A 245 33.45 -21.18 -20.74
CA SER A 245 32.57 -21.65 -21.83
C SER A 245 31.22 -22.14 -21.31
N CYS A 246 31.18 -22.81 -20.17
CA CYS A 246 29.94 -23.23 -19.51
C CYS A 246 29.14 -22.05 -18.96
N GLN A 247 29.81 -21.04 -18.41
CA GLN A 247 29.20 -19.76 -18.02
C GLN A 247 28.65 -19.00 -19.23
N ALA A 248 29.39 -18.96 -20.35
CA ALA A 248 28.94 -18.36 -21.60
C ALA A 248 27.71 -19.06 -22.19
N LEU A 249 27.69 -20.39 -22.22
CA LEU A 249 26.53 -21.17 -22.65
C LEU A 249 25.31 -20.90 -21.76
N GLY A 250 25.52 -20.82 -20.44
CA GLY A 250 24.47 -20.43 -19.51
C GLY A 250 23.92 -19.03 -19.79
N ASN A 251 24.80 -18.06 -20.05
CA ASN A 251 24.41 -16.70 -20.44
C ASN A 251 23.60 -16.68 -21.75
N MET A 252 23.99 -17.46 -22.76
CA MET A 252 23.23 -17.60 -24.02
C MET A 252 21.84 -18.22 -23.79
N CYS A 253 21.68 -19.16 -22.85
CA CYS A 253 20.36 -19.65 -22.48
C CYS A 253 19.51 -18.58 -21.76
N VAL A 254 20.10 -17.78 -20.87
CA VAL A 254 19.40 -16.66 -20.23
C VAL A 254 18.97 -15.60 -21.26
N MET A 255 19.83 -15.28 -22.25
CA MET A 255 19.48 -14.42 -23.39
C MET A 255 18.25 -14.94 -24.15
N ASN A 256 18.09 -16.25 -24.26
CA ASN A 256 16.89 -16.89 -24.82
C ASN A 256 15.75 -17.10 -23.78
N MET A 257 15.67 -16.26 -22.75
CA MET A 257 14.63 -16.26 -21.70
C MET A 257 14.50 -17.58 -20.93
N ASN A 258 15.59 -18.35 -20.82
CA ASN A 258 15.58 -19.67 -20.22
C ASN A 258 14.54 -20.62 -20.87
N SER A 259 14.19 -20.40 -22.15
CA SER A 259 13.12 -21.15 -22.79
C SER A 259 13.49 -22.60 -23.02
N TYR A 260 12.61 -23.52 -22.65
CA TYR A 260 12.77 -24.96 -22.89
C TYR A 260 11.79 -25.43 -23.95
N ASP A 261 12.30 -26.08 -25.00
CA ASP A 261 11.53 -26.77 -26.03
C ASP A 261 12.31 -28.02 -26.44
N SER A 262 11.69 -29.19 -26.37
CA SER A 262 12.34 -30.47 -26.71
C SER A 262 12.65 -30.62 -28.20
N THR A 263 12.07 -29.78 -29.07
CA THR A 263 12.19 -29.89 -30.54
C THR A 263 13.29 -29.01 -31.14
N THR A 264 13.76 -27.98 -30.42
CA THR A 264 14.74 -27.02 -30.93
C THR A 264 16.09 -27.18 -30.25
N LEU A 265 17.15 -27.42 -31.02
CA LEU A 265 18.53 -27.47 -30.51
C LEU A 265 19.11 -26.05 -30.38
N ASP A 266 18.55 -25.27 -29.45
CA ASP A 266 18.97 -23.91 -29.12
C ASP A 266 19.98 -23.87 -27.95
N ALA A 267 20.35 -22.67 -27.50
CA ALA A 267 21.29 -22.50 -26.39
C ALA A 267 20.82 -23.14 -25.07
N CYS A 268 19.52 -23.13 -24.78
CA CYS A 268 18.98 -23.75 -23.58
C CYS A 268 18.91 -25.28 -23.70
N ARG A 269 18.50 -25.83 -24.86
CA ARG A 269 18.50 -27.29 -25.04
C ARG A 269 19.93 -27.85 -25.01
N LEU A 270 20.91 -27.13 -25.56
CA LEU A 270 22.34 -27.48 -25.42
C LEU A 270 22.79 -27.45 -23.95
N PHE A 271 22.39 -26.42 -23.18
CA PHE A 271 22.68 -26.34 -21.75
C PHE A 271 22.06 -27.50 -20.96
N HIS A 272 20.76 -27.77 -21.17
CA HIS A 272 20.05 -28.88 -20.51
C HIS A 272 20.62 -30.24 -20.89
N TYR A 273 21.00 -30.47 -22.16
CA TYR A 273 21.63 -31.71 -22.58
C TYR A 273 22.96 -31.98 -21.84
N ILE A 274 23.79 -30.95 -21.66
CA ILE A 274 25.03 -31.06 -20.88
C ILE A 274 24.72 -31.29 -19.40
N PHE A 275 23.72 -30.61 -18.84
CA PHE A 275 23.29 -30.79 -17.45
C PHE A 275 22.75 -32.21 -17.16
N GLU A 276 21.88 -32.74 -18.04
CA GLU A 276 21.36 -34.11 -17.99
C GLU A 276 22.51 -35.12 -18.06
N SER A 277 23.42 -34.93 -19.01
CA SER A 277 24.54 -35.86 -19.26
C SER A 277 25.67 -35.77 -18.21
N THR A 278 25.68 -34.73 -17.38
CA THR A 278 26.61 -34.57 -16.24
C THR A 278 25.98 -34.96 -14.89
N ALA A 279 24.81 -35.60 -14.89
CA ALA A 279 24.11 -36.00 -13.65
C ALA A 279 24.92 -36.92 -12.70
N GLY A 280 25.95 -37.61 -13.19
CA GLY A 280 26.89 -38.39 -12.38
C GLY A 280 27.96 -37.57 -11.63
N LEU A 281 28.05 -36.26 -11.85
CA LEU A 281 28.95 -35.37 -11.12
C LEU A 281 28.33 -34.92 -9.78
N ILE A 282 29.23 -34.61 -8.83
CA ILE A 282 28.90 -34.12 -7.49
C ILE A 282 28.12 -32.79 -7.59
N SER A 283 27.12 -32.62 -6.72
CA SER A 283 26.41 -31.35 -6.55
C SER A 283 27.22 -30.35 -5.75
N VAL A 284 27.22 -29.09 -6.20
CA VAL A 284 27.89 -27.99 -5.51
C VAL A 284 27.05 -27.53 -4.31
N HIS A 285 27.70 -27.32 -3.15
CA HIS A 285 27.07 -26.92 -1.88
C HIS A 285 25.83 -27.75 -1.49
N SER A 286 25.81 -29.04 -1.86
CA SER A 286 24.67 -29.97 -1.67
C SER A 286 23.38 -29.58 -2.42
N VAL A 287 23.42 -28.65 -3.37
CA VAL A 287 22.26 -28.20 -4.15
C VAL A 287 22.03 -29.16 -5.34
N PRO A 288 20.91 -29.92 -5.40
CA PRO A 288 20.72 -30.95 -6.43
C PRO A 288 20.75 -30.43 -7.87
N PHE A 289 20.41 -29.15 -8.06
CA PHE A 289 20.33 -28.47 -9.36
C PHE A 289 21.59 -27.66 -9.71
N TRP A 290 22.65 -27.74 -8.90
CA TRP A 290 23.94 -27.11 -9.15
C TRP A 290 24.99 -28.19 -9.41
N ARG A 291 25.35 -28.41 -10.68
CA ARG A 291 26.40 -29.36 -11.07
C ARG A 291 27.76 -28.68 -11.07
N GLN A 292 28.81 -29.43 -10.72
CA GLN A 292 30.19 -28.98 -10.84
C GLN A 292 30.50 -28.53 -12.30
N ASN A 293 31.27 -27.45 -12.44
CA ASN A 293 31.65 -26.79 -13.70
C ASN A 293 30.51 -26.09 -14.49
N LEU A 294 29.24 -26.24 -14.09
CA LEU A 294 28.10 -25.53 -14.70
C LEU A 294 27.60 -24.37 -13.80
N PRO A 295 27.04 -23.29 -14.39
CA PRO A 295 26.26 -22.31 -13.63
C PRO A 295 24.93 -22.91 -13.17
N TRP A 296 24.52 -22.61 -11.94
CA TRP A 296 23.19 -22.97 -11.45
C TRP A 296 22.14 -21.96 -11.91
N LEU A 297 21.34 -22.34 -12.91
CA LEU A 297 20.35 -21.46 -13.56
C LEU A 297 18.89 -21.69 -13.12
N PHE A 298 18.53 -22.91 -12.67
CA PHE A 298 17.15 -23.33 -12.41
C PHE A 298 16.99 -23.99 -11.04
N TYR A 299 15.88 -23.74 -10.33
CA TYR A 299 15.54 -24.44 -9.07
C TYR A 299 14.82 -25.79 -9.28
N GLY A 300 14.77 -26.27 -10.51
CA GLY A 300 14.03 -27.48 -10.88
C GLY A 300 14.10 -27.74 -12.37
N ASP A 301 13.82 -28.99 -12.76
CA ASP A 301 13.60 -29.43 -14.14
C ASP A 301 12.10 -29.34 -14.53
N GLN A 302 11.20 -29.45 -13.55
CA GLN A 302 9.74 -29.38 -13.74
C GLN A 302 9.08 -28.27 -12.92
N PRO A 303 7.94 -27.71 -13.40
CA PRO A 303 7.07 -26.85 -12.60
C PRO A 303 6.59 -27.53 -11.30
N GLY A 304 6.45 -26.75 -10.23
CA GLY A 304 5.87 -27.21 -8.96
C GLY A 304 6.78 -27.13 -7.73
N LEU A 305 8.09 -26.92 -7.92
CA LEU A 305 9.05 -26.75 -6.82
C LEU A 305 9.05 -25.34 -6.21
N ALA A 306 8.49 -24.34 -6.91
CA ALA A 306 8.50 -22.94 -6.47
C ALA A 306 7.90 -22.69 -5.07
N PRO A 307 6.76 -23.30 -4.65
CA PRO A 307 6.24 -23.12 -3.29
C PRO A 307 7.21 -23.66 -2.24
N GLN A 308 7.93 -24.74 -2.52
CA GLN A 308 8.90 -25.31 -1.58
C GLN A 308 10.06 -24.34 -1.35
N VAL A 309 10.68 -23.85 -2.43
CA VAL A 309 11.79 -22.87 -2.40
C VAL A 309 11.39 -21.57 -1.69
N LEU A 310 10.15 -21.12 -1.87
CA LEU A 310 9.67 -19.81 -1.38
C LEU A 310 9.01 -19.82 0.00
N SER A 311 8.69 -20.99 0.58
CA SER A 311 7.93 -21.03 1.85
C SER A 311 8.35 -22.10 2.86
N THR A 312 9.25 -23.03 2.53
CA THR A 312 9.68 -24.05 3.52
C THR A 312 10.66 -23.52 4.55
N THR A 313 11.62 -22.69 4.12
CA THR A 313 12.75 -22.28 4.96
C THR A 313 12.71 -20.76 5.16
N PRO A 314 12.53 -20.28 6.40
CA PRO A 314 12.70 -18.87 6.72
C PRO A 314 14.19 -18.52 6.76
N LEU A 315 14.51 -17.24 6.55
CA LEU A 315 15.87 -16.75 6.78
C LEU A 315 16.20 -16.77 8.27
N PRO A 316 17.45 -17.13 8.65
CA PRO A 316 17.88 -17.13 10.05
C PRO A 316 17.98 -15.72 10.64
N THR A 317 18.13 -14.69 9.79
CA THR A 317 18.26 -13.30 10.22
C THR A 317 16.93 -12.68 10.63
N ASN A 318 16.94 -12.08 11.82
CA ASN A 318 15.83 -11.34 12.40
C ASN A 318 15.93 -9.86 12.04
N PHE A 319 14.94 -9.33 11.31
CA PHE A 319 14.93 -7.92 10.89
C PHE A 319 14.16 -7.01 11.86
N SER A 320 14.63 -5.77 12.00
CA SER A 320 14.04 -4.75 12.87
C SER A 320 13.81 -3.44 12.10
N PHE A 321 12.99 -2.54 12.65
CA PHE A 321 12.83 -1.18 12.13
C PHE A 321 13.75 -0.16 12.81
N LYS A 322 14.57 -0.57 13.80
CA LYS A 322 15.45 0.33 14.57
C LYS A 322 16.84 -0.28 14.78
N GLY A 323 17.68 -0.25 13.75
CA GLY A 323 19.07 -0.73 13.80
C GLY A 323 19.70 -0.79 12.40
N GLN A 324 20.47 -1.85 12.14
CA GLN A 324 20.88 -2.20 10.77
C GLN A 324 19.67 -2.74 10.01
N ASN A 325 18.96 -1.85 9.33
CA ASN A 325 17.71 -2.16 8.63
C ASN A 325 17.91 -2.48 7.13
N GLN A 326 19.15 -2.60 6.63
CA GLN A 326 19.40 -2.78 5.18
C GLN A 326 19.50 -4.27 4.80
N LEU A 327 18.78 -4.64 3.75
CA LEU A 327 18.91 -5.92 3.06
C LEU A 327 20.15 -5.87 2.16
N LYS A 328 21.24 -6.49 2.61
CA LYS A 328 22.54 -6.49 1.91
C LYS A 328 22.51 -7.41 0.69
N PHE A 329 21.89 -6.98 -0.40
CA PHE A 329 21.92 -7.72 -1.65
C PHE A 329 23.26 -7.56 -2.36
N VAL A 330 23.80 -8.68 -2.84
CA VAL A 330 25.07 -8.77 -3.55
C VAL A 330 24.84 -9.61 -4.82
N ALA A 331 25.36 -9.16 -5.96
CA ALA A 331 25.36 -9.92 -7.20
C ALA A 331 26.76 -10.44 -7.56
N ALA A 332 26.82 -11.66 -8.07
CA ALA A 332 27.94 -12.12 -8.89
C ALA A 332 27.71 -11.64 -10.32
N SER A 333 28.60 -10.79 -10.83
CA SER A 333 28.50 -10.22 -12.17
C SER A 333 29.36 -10.99 -13.18
N TYR A 334 28.82 -11.27 -14.37
CA TYR A 334 29.51 -11.96 -15.45
C TYR A 334 29.38 -11.19 -16.77
N ASP A 335 30.41 -11.25 -17.61
CA ASP A 335 30.34 -10.72 -18.98
C ASP A 335 29.64 -11.71 -19.93
N ILE A 336 29.32 -11.26 -21.14
CA ILE A 336 28.71 -12.11 -22.18
C ILE A 336 29.58 -13.32 -22.58
N ARG A 337 30.90 -13.27 -22.33
CA ARG A 337 31.86 -14.35 -22.61
C ARG A 337 31.95 -15.37 -21.46
N GLY A 338 31.21 -15.19 -20.36
CA GLY A 338 31.20 -16.08 -19.21
C GLY A 338 32.32 -15.83 -18.20
N ASN A 339 33.09 -14.74 -18.33
CA ASN A 339 34.08 -14.36 -17.32
C ASN A 339 33.37 -13.76 -16.09
N PHE A 340 33.80 -14.13 -14.90
CA PHE A 340 33.41 -13.46 -13.66
C PHE A 340 34.07 -12.08 -13.60
N ILE A 341 33.27 -11.03 -13.41
CA ILE A 341 33.74 -9.64 -13.33
C ILE A 341 34.11 -9.31 -11.89
N LYS A 342 33.15 -9.45 -10.97
CA LYS A 342 33.29 -9.15 -9.53
C LYS A 342 32.04 -9.57 -8.75
N TRP A 343 32.19 -9.63 -7.44
CA TRP A 343 31.09 -9.42 -6.50
C TRP A 343 30.80 -7.92 -6.40
N GLN A 344 29.52 -7.51 -6.48
CA GLN A 344 29.11 -6.13 -6.25
C GLN A 344 27.84 -6.04 -5.39
N PRO A 345 27.74 -5.06 -4.46
CA PRO A 345 26.47 -4.75 -3.81
C PRO A 345 25.46 -4.26 -4.86
N LEU A 346 24.16 -4.37 -4.56
CA LEU A 346 23.12 -3.78 -5.42
C LEU A 346 22.84 -2.29 -5.13
N GLU A 347 23.39 -1.78 -4.03
CA GLU A 347 23.45 -0.35 -3.67
C GLU A 347 24.05 0.48 -4.82
N GLY A 348 23.66 1.75 -4.92
CA GLY A 348 24.00 2.63 -6.04
C GLY A 348 23.16 2.40 -7.31
N GLY A 349 22.11 1.56 -7.25
CA GLY A 349 21.13 1.39 -8.33
C GLY A 349 21.47 0.33 -9.37
N VAL A 350 22.23 -0.71 -9.02
CA VAL A 350 22.76 -1.71 -9.98
C VAL A 350 21.67 -2.42 -10.80
N LEU A 351 20.46 -2.62 -10.26
CA LEU A 351 19.33 -3.20 -11.00
C LEU A 351 18.28 -2.16 -11.44
N GLN A 352 18.50 -0.89 -11.10
CA GLN A 352 17.58 0.22 -11.34
C GLN A 352 18.05 0.99 -12.58
N LEU A 353 17.45 0.71 -13.75
CA LEU A 353 17.77 1.46 -14.99
C LEU A 353 17.38 2.94 -14.90
N CYS A 354 16.40 3.29 -14.06
CA CYS A 354 15.94 4.67 -13.89
C CYS A 354 16.94 5.49 -13.06
N PRO A 355 17.53 6.57 -13.60
CA PRO A 355 18.50 7.37 -12.88
C PRO A 355 17.84 8.18 -11.76
N ASP A 356 18.44 8.14 -10.57
CA ASP A 356 18.12 9.00 -9.42
C ASP A 356 19.39 9.14 -8.56
N THR A 357 19.32 9.87 -7.46
CA THR A 357 20.40 9.96 -6.47
C THR A 357 20.59 8.63 -5.72
N GLU A 358 21.85 8.29 -5.41
CA GLU A 358 22.24 7.07 -4.67
C GLU A 358 21.38 6.83 -3.42
N ARG A 359 21.21 7.85 -2.56
CA ARG A 359 20.35 7.78 -1.36
C ARG A 359 18.90 7.38 -1.64
N ARG A 360 18.34 7.73 -2.80
CA ARG A 360 16.99 7.35 -3.19
C ARG A 360 16.95 5.95 -3.79
N LEU A 361 17.96 5.57 -4.57
CA LEU A 361 18.09 4.22 -5.12
C LEU A 361 18.26 3.17 -4.01
N ASP A 362 19.06 3.49 -2.99
CA ASP A 362 19.34 2.62 -1.83
C ASP A 362 18.15 2.48 -0.88
N ALA A 363 17.18 3.41 -0.91
CA ALA A 363 15.94 3.31 -0.14
C ALA A 363 15.12 2.05 -0.53
N ALA A 364 15.34 1.49 -1.72
CA ALA A 364 14.79 0.20 -2.13
C ALA A 364 15.21 -0.96 -1.21
N TYR A 365 16.40 -0.90 -0.62
CA TYR A 365 16.96 -1.97 0.22
C TYR A 365 16.75 -1.73 1.72
N ALA A 366 16.03 -0.66 2.09
CA ALA A 366 15.63 -0.40 3.47
C ALA A 366 14.45 -1.30 3.88
N PHE A 367 14.62 -2.08 4.96
CA PHE A 367 13.62 -3.02 5.44
C PHE A 367 12.33 -2.31 5.91
N GLY A 368 11.20 -2.79 5.41
CA GLY A 368 9.87 -2.22 5.66
C GLY A 368 9.52 -0.98 4.83
N THR A 369 10.38 -0.55 3.89
CA THR A 369 10.11 0.58 3.00
C THR A 369 9.60 0.11 1.64
N THR A 370 8.31 0.31 1.37
CA THR A 370 7.75 0.07 0.03
C THR A 370 8.37 1.04 -0.95
N TYR A 371 9.03 0.50 -1.98
CA TYR A 371 9.71 1.28 -3.01
C TYR A 371 9.02 1.11 -4.35
N GLN A 372 8.89 2.20 -5.09
CA GLN A 372 8.45 2.23 -6.48
C GLN A 372 9.12 3.39 -7.21
N GLN A 373 9.65 3.09 -8.39
CA GLN A 373 10.27 4.03 -9.31
C GLN A 373 9.81 3.67 -10.73
N ASN A 374 9.32 4.66 -11.48
CA ASN A 374 8.91 4.48 -12.88
C ASN A 374 9.56 5.60 -13.73
N CYS A 375 10.06 5.29 -14.91
CA CYS A 375 10.61 6.26 -15.85
C CYS A 375 10.46 5.82 -17.30
N GLU A 376 10.75 6.74 -18.24
CA GLU A 376 10.93 6.41 -19.65
C GLU A 376 12.36 6.72 -20.08
N ILE A 377 13.01 5.77 -20.75
CA ILE A 377 14.40 5.92 -21.23
C ILE A 377 14.42 5.73 -22.75
N SER A 378 15.12 6.60 -23.48
CA SER A 378 15.29 6.48 -24.92
C SER A 378 16.12 5.26 -25.30
N LEU A 379 15.76 4.57 -26.39
CA LEU A 379 16.52 3.40 -26.86
C LEU A 379 17.97 3.77 -27.22
N SER A 380 18.17 4.97 -27.79
CA SER A 380 19.50 5.53 -28.07
C SER A 380 20.41 5.60 -26.84
N LYS A 381 19.87 5.96 -25.67
CA LYS A 381 20.64 5.93 -24.41
C LYS A 381 20.94 4.49 -23.98
N LEU A 382 19.94 3.59 -24.00
CA LEU A 382 20.12 2.18 -23.63
C LEU A 382 21.18 1.47 -24.49
N LEU A 383 21.25 1.78 -25.80
CA LEU A 383 22.26 1.21 -26.71
C LEU A 383 23.69 1.69 -26.41
N VAL A 384 23.86 2.90 -25.89
CA VAL A 384 25.16 3.46 -25.50
C VAL A 384 25.58 2.91 -24.14
N ASP A 385 24.70 3.01 -23.15
CA ASP A 385 24.99 2.60 -21.76
C ASP A 385 25.16 1.08 -21.63
N PHE A 386 24.44 0.28 -22.43
CA PHE A 386 24.43 -1.19 -22.39
C PHE A 386 24.84 -1.82 -23.72
N SER A 387 26.00 -1.42 -24.23
CA SER A 387 26.57 -1.96 -25.49
C SER A 387 26.81 -3.48 -25.50
N SER A 388 26.94 -4.11 -24.32
CA SER A 388 27.04 -5.55 -24.10
C SER A 388 26.32 -5.95 -22.80
N PRO A 389 25.54 -7.06 -22.76
CA PRO A 389 24.84 -7.49 -21.57
C PRO A 389 25.80 -7.97 -20.47
N VAL A 390 25.56 -7.48 -19.25
CA VAL A 390 26.13 -8.02 -18.01
C VAL A 390 25.08 -8.87 -17.33
N PHE A 391 25.49 -10.04 -16.85
CA PHE A 391 24.63 -11.01 -16.20
C PHE A 391 24.86 -11.00 -14.69
N TYR A 392 23.79 -11.17 -13.91
CA TYR A 392 23.78 -11.09 -12.46
C TYR A 392 23.13 -12.34 -11.86
N ASP A 393 23.86 -13.04 -10.99
CA ASP A 393 23.26 -13.98 -10.03
C ASP A 393 23.09 -13.22 -8.71
N VAL A 394 21.85 -13.07 -8.23
CA VAL A 394 21.54 -12.25 -7.04
C VAL A 394 21.50 -13.10 -5.76
N TYR A 395 22.11 -12.57 -4.69
CA TYR A 395 22.15 -13.15 -3.36
C TYR A 395 21.80 -12.10 -2.31
N LEU A 396 21.32 -12.54 -1.16
CA LEU A 396 21.28 -11.75 0.07
C LEU A 396 22.41 -12.21 0.99
N GLU A 397 23.26 -11.27 1.42
CA GLU A 397 24.28 -11.53 2.41
C GLU A 397 23.68 -11.50 3.82
N TYR A 398 24.01 -12.51 4.62
CA TYR A 398 23.69 -12.54 6.05
C TYR A 398 24.86 -13.04 6.89
N THR A 399 24.82 -12.74 8.18
CA THR A 399 25.78 -13.25 9.18
C THR A 399 25.09 -14.20 10.13
N ASP A 400 25.73 -15.33 10.40
CA ASP A 400 25.31 -16.30 11.41
C ASP A 400 25.71 -15.86 12.83
N GLU A 401 25.29 -16.58 13.87
CA GLU A 401 25.61 -16.28 15.28
C GLU A 401 27.13 -16.22 15.52
N GLU A 402 27.90 -17.09 14.85
CA GLU A 402 29.37 -17.12 14.87
C GLU A 402 30.06 -15.98 14.06
N GLN A 403 29.31 -14.98 13.57
CA GLN A 403 29.78 -13.89 12.70
C GLN A 403 30.31 -14.33 11.32
N HIS A 404 30.13 -15.60 10.95
CA HIS A 404 30.42 -16.10 9.60
C HIS A 404 29.44 -15.51 8.57
N ARG A 405 29.98 -14.99 7.46
CA ARG A 405 29.19 -14.42 6.34
C ARG A 405 28.75 -15.52 5.39
N TYR A 406 27.45 -15.57 5.09
CA TYR A 406 26.82 -16.50 4.17
C TYR A 406 26.06 -15.75 3.08
N LEU A 407 25.90 -16.39 1.92
CA LEU A 407 25.04 -15.94 0.84
C LEU A 407 23.79 -16.81 0.77
N TRP A 408 22.62 -16.16 0.79
CA TRP A 408 21.33 -16.78 0.49
C TRP A 408 20.97 -16.49 -0.98
N PRO A 409 20.83 -17.50 -1.86
CA PRO A 409 20.51 -17.25 -3.27
C PRO A 409 19.07 -16.74 -3.42
N ILE A 410 18.88 -15.73 -4.26
CA ILE A 410 17.57 -15.16 -4.54
C ILE A 410 16.98 -15.82 -5.79
N PRO A 411 15.80 -16.45 -5.70
CA PRO A 411 15.08 -16.97 -6.86
C PRO A 411 14.50 -15.86 -7.72
N VAL A 412 14.45 -16.14 -9.02
CA VAL A 412 13.93 -15.24 -10.04
C VAL A 412 12.68 -15.84 -10.70
N LEU A 413 11.59 -15.06 -10.75
CA LEU A 413 10.41 -15.39 -11.56
C LEU A 413 10.48 -14.61 -12.88
N ASN A 414 11.07 -15.22 -13.90
CA ASN A 414 11.10 -14.67 -15.26
C ASN A 414 9.73 -14.87 -15.93
N LEU A 415 8.97 -13.79 -16.11
CA LEU A 415 7.62 -13.82 -16.70
C LEU A 415 7.60 -14.14 -18.21
N ASN A 416 8.75 -14.06 -18.88
CA ASN A 416 8.93 -14.37 -20.29
C ASN A 416 9.40 -15.82 -20.52
N LEU A 417 9.63 -16.59 -19.45
CA LEU A 417 10.06 -17.99 -19.54
C LEU A 417 8.98 -18.85 -20.21
N GLN A 418 9.38 -19.58 -21.25
CA GLN A 418 8.53 -20.56 -21.92
C GLN A 418 9.00 -21.98 -21.65
N HIS A 419 8.09 -22.87 -21.30
CA HIS A 419 8.31 -24.32 -21.23
C HIS A 419 7.36 -25.00 -22.21
N ASN A 420 7.90 -25.73 -23.19
CA ASN A 420 7.17 -26.31 -24.32
C ASN A 420 6.23 -25.29 -25.01
N LYS A 421 6.76 -24.09 -25.27
CA LYS A 421 6.07 -22.93 -25.89
C LYS A 421 4.94 -22.28 -25.04
N LEU A 422 4.74 -22.69 -23.79
CA LEU A 422 3.78 -22.09 -22.85
C LEU A 422 4.48 -21.20 -21.82
N PHE A 423 3.92 -20.02 -21.55
CA PHE A 423 4.41 -19.10 -20.51
C PHE A 423 3.97 -19.57 -19.10
N VAL A 424 4.78 -20.42 -18.46
CA VAL A 424 4.42 -21.05 -17.17
C VAL A 424 4.42 -20.09 -15.98
N ASN A 425 5.22 -19.01 -16.05
CA ASN A 425 5.40 -18.05 -14.97
C ASN A 425 4.38 -16.91 -14.94
N GLN A 426 3.41 -16.89 -15.88
CA GLN A 426 2.33 -15.89 -15.92
C GLN A 426 1.05 -16.34 -15.19
N ASP A 427 0.99 -17.59 -14.72
CA ASP A 427 -0.15 -18.09 -13.95
C ASP A 427 -0.16 -17.47 -12.54
N SER A 428 -1.36 -17.17 -12.02
CA SER A 428 -1.57 -16.73 -10.64
C SER A 428 -1.10 -17.74 -9.57
N SER A 429 -1.11 -19.04 -9.89
CA SER A 429 -0.75 -20.11 -8.95
C SER A 429 0.74 -20.44 -9.00
N SER A 430 1.41 -20.23 -7.86
CA SER A 430 2.83 -20.60 -7.67
C SER A 430 3.14 -22.09 -7.89
N SER A 431 2.12 -22.96 -7.91
CA SER A 431 2.27 -24.38 -8.23
C SER A 431 2.72 -24.66 -9.67
N LYS A 432 2.64 -23.69 -10.59
CA LYS A 432 3.10 -23.85 -11.99
C LYS A 432 4.38 -23.10 -12.31
N TRP A 433 4.97 -22.37 -11.35
CA TRP A 433 6.15 -21.56 -11.62
C TRP A 433 7.42 -22.41 -11.72
N LEU A 434 8.31 -21.99 -12.63
CA LEU A 434 9.67 -22.47 -12.78
C LEU A 434 10.61 -21.30 -12.45
N LEU A 435 11.29 -21.39 -11.31
CA LEU A 435 12.18 -20.34 -10.81
C LEU A 435 13.58 -20.48 -11.41
N THR A 436 14.14 -19.35 -11.85
CA THR A 436 15.50 -19.23 -12.37
C THR A 436 16.39 -18.44 -11.40
N ARG A 437 17.63 -18.12 -11.81
CA ARG A 437 18.61 -17.40 -10.97
C ARG A 437 19.29 -16.22 -11.65
N ARG A 438 19.82 -16.45 -12.85
CA ARG A 438 20.59 -15.45 -13.59
C ARG A 438 19.69 -14.51 -14.37
N ILE A 439 19.96 -13.21 -14.29
CA ILE A 439 19.28 -12.17 -15.07
C ILE A 439 20.29 -11.28 -15.80
N PHE A 440 19.82 -10.50 -16.76
CA PHE A 440 20.49 -9.31 -17.31
C PHE A 440 19.47 -8.15 -17.37
N LEU A 441 19.93 -6.92 -17.59
CA LEU A 441 19.03 -5.76 -17.69
C LEU A 441 18.69 -5.36 -19.13
N VAL A 442 19.69 -5.35 -20.00
CA VAL A 442 19.54 -4.98 -21.41
C VAL A 442 20.40 -5.92 -22.26
N ASP A 443 19.80 -6.52 -23.28
CA ASP A 443 20.50 -7.26 -24.33
C ASP A 443 20.35 -6.52 -25.65
N ALA A 444 21.45 -5.87 -26.03
CA ALA A 444 21.65 -5.18 -27.30
C ALA A 444 22.57 -5.98 -28.25
N VAL A 445 22.80 -7.27 -27.99
CA VAL A 445 23.73 -8.14 -28.75
C VAL A 445 23.00 -9.29 -29.45
N SER A 446 22.01 -9.93 -28.81
CA SER A 446 21.26 -11.03 -29.42
C SER A 446 20.59 -10.62 -30.74
N GLY A 447 20.14 -9.37 -30.86
CA GLY A 447 19.44 -8.83 -32.02
C GLY A 447 20.31 -8.28 -33.14
N ARG A 448 21.64 -8.43 -33.06
CA ARG A 448 22.55 -8.05 -34.16
C ARG A 448 22.58 -9.17 -35.21
N GLU A 449 22.27 -8.84 -36.45
CA GLU A 449 22.28 -9.75 -37.60
C GLU A 449 23.51 -9.46 -38.49
N ASN A 450 24.13 -10.51 -39.03
CA ASN A 450 25.28 -10.54 -39.96
C ASN A 450 26.63 -10.00 -39.43
N ASP A 451 26.66 -8.94 -38.63
CA ASP A 451 27.86 -8.47 -37.96
C ASP A 451 27.59 -7.92 -36.55
N LEU A 452 28.58 -8.08 -35.66
CA LEU A 452 28.53 -7.61 -34.28
C LEU A 452 28.74 -6.09 -34.15
N GLY A 453 29.31 -5.43 -35.16
CA GLY A 453 29.42 -3.97 -35.23
C GLY A 453 28.12 -3.26 -35.64
N ASN A 454 27.17 -3.99 -36.25
CA ASN A 454 25.88 -3.42 -36.66
C ASN A 454 25.01 -3.04 -35.45
N GLN A 455 24.12 -2.06 -35.65
CA GLN A 455 23.03 -1.79 -34.70
C GLN A 455 22.11 -3.01 -34.60
N PRO A 456 21.69 -3.43 -33.39
CA PRO A 456 20.71 -4.51 -33.25
C PRO A 456 19.36 -4.11 -33.86
N ARG A 457 18.70 -5.07 -34.52
CA ARG A 457 17.34 -4.90 -35.04
C ARG A 457 16.30 -4.93 -33.93
N VAL A 458 16.50 -5.79 -32.93
CA VAL A 458 15.66 -5.89 -31.74
C VAL A 458 16.54 -5.76 -30.50
N ILE A 459 16.11 -4.95 -29.53
CA ILE A 459 16.70 -4.87 -28.19
C ILE A 459 15.74 -5.50 -27.19
N ARG A 460 16.28 -6.24 -26.21
CA ARG A 460 15.50 -6.82 -25.10
C ARG A 460 15.84 -6.09 -23.82
N VAL A 461 14.84 -5.56 -23.13
CA VAL A 461 15.01 -4.68 -21.94
C VAL A 461 14.18 -5.22 -20.78
N ALA A 462 14.76 -5.29 -19.58
CA ALA A 462 14.05 -5.57 -18.33
C ALA A 462 13.17 -4.36 -17.96
N THR A 463 11.91 -4.35 -18.42
CA THR A 463 10.96 -3.25 -18.25
C THR A 463 10.26 -3.26 -16.89
N GLN A 464 10.18 -4.42 -16.23
CA GLN A 464 9.63 -4.52 -14.88
C GLN A 464 10.52 -5.40 -14.00
N ILE A 465 10.97 -4.86 -12.87
CA ILE A 465 11.67 -5.60 -11.82
C ILE A 465 10.91 -5.36 -10.50
N SER A 466 10.52 -6.44 -9.83
CA SER A 466 9.76 -6.38 -8.57
C SER A 466 10.36 -7.36 -7.55
N LEU A 467 10.96 -6.83 -6.49
CA LEU A 467 11.40 -7.61 -5.35
C LEU A 467 10.24 -7.75 -4.36
N SER A 468 9.85 -8.99 -4.06
CA SER A 468 8.78 -9.28 -3.10
C SER A 468 9.34 -9.98 -1.86
N ILE A 469 9.01 -9.46 -0.68
CA ILE A 469 9.52 -9.90 0.62
C ILE A 469 8.33 -10.32 1.48
N ARG A 470 8.32 -11.56 1.96
CA ARG A 470 7.22 -12.13 2.74
C ARG A 470 7.60 -12.34 4.20
N LEU A 471 6.85 -11.76 5.13
CA LEU A 471 7.03 -12.01 6.56
C LEU A 471 6.51 -13.41 6.93
N VAL A 472 7.23 -14.11 7.80
CA VAL A 472 6.81 -15.40 8.37
C VAL A 472 5.71 -15.14 9.39
N PRO A 473 4.49 -15.69 9.21
CA PRO A 473 3.36 -15.42 10.10
C PRO A 473 3.64 -15.91 11.52
N ASN A 474 3.03 -15.25 12.51
CA ASN A 474 3.13 -15.58 13.93
C ASN A 474 4.55 -15.53 14.55
N THR A 475 5.55 -15.02 13.84
CA THR A 475 6.87 -14.71 14.40
C THR A 475 6.93 -13.26 14.91
N LYS A 476 7.44 -13.04 16.14
CA LYS A 476 7.62 -11.69 16.73
C LYS A 476 9.02 -11.12 16.50
N ASN A 477 9.77 -11.75 15.59
CA ASN A 477 11.21 -11.63 15.44
C ASN A 477 11.63 -11.00 14.09
N GLY A 478 10.70 -10.74 13.18
CA GLY A 478 11.00 -10.16 11.87
C GLY A 478 11.62 -11.15 10.87
N ASN A 479 11.39 -12.45 11.04
CA ASN A 479 11.83 -13.45 10.06
C ASN A 479 11.05 -13.31 8.76
N ILE A 480 11.76 -13.39 7.64
CA ILE A 480 11.19 -13.39 6.29
C ILE A 480 11.45 -14.74 5.62
N TYR A 481 10.56 -15.12 4.71
CA TYR A 481 10.86 -16.15 3.73
C TYR A 481 11.82 -15.62 2.67
N THR A 482 12.41 -16.53 1.89
CA THR A 482 13.25 -16.21 0.72
C THR A 482 12.58 -15.13 -0.15
N PRO A 483 13.20 -13.94 -0.31
CA PRO A 483 12.68 -12.91 -1.20
C PRO A 483 12.62 -13.42 -2.64
N LEU A 484 11.58 -13.03 -3.39
CA LEU A 484 11.42 -13.40 -4.79
C LEU A 484 11.62 -12.18 -5.69
N LEU A 485 12.51 -12.30 -6.68
CA LEU A 485 12.75 -11.28 -7.69
C LEU A 485 11.96 -11.60 -8.97
N THR A 486 10.84 -10.92 -9.19
CA THR A 486 10.06 -11.05 -10.43
C THR A 486 10.61 -10.11 -11.49
N ILE A 487 10.81 -10.62 -12.71
CA ILE A 487 11.33 -9.85 -13.85
C ILE A 487 10.47 -10.06 -15.10
N ALA A 488 10.13 -8.94 -15.76
CA ALA A 488 9.54 -8.92 -17.10
C ALA A 488 10.53 -8.25 -18.07
N TYR A 489 10.71 -8.89 -19.21
CA TYR A 489 11.42 -8.36 -20.35
C TYR A 489 10.44 -7.91 -21.43
N SER A 490 10.79 -6.84 -22.15
CA SER A 490 10.11 -6.44 -23.38
C SER A 490 11.05 -6.49 -24.57
N ASP A 491 10.53 -6.96 -25.69
CA ASP A 491 11.23 -7.11 -26.98
C ASP A 491 10.86 -5.92 -27.88
N ILE A 492 11.83 -5.07 -28.22
CA ILE A 492 11.57 -3.80 -28.93
C ILE A 492 12.25 -3.79 -30.30
N ASP A 493 11.44 -3.82 -31.36
CA ASP A 493 11.86 -3.63 -32.76
C ASP A 493 12.33 -2.19 -33.00
N ILE A 494 13.60 -2.01 -33.33
CA ILE A 494 14.26 -0.70 -33.46
C ILE A 494 14.01 -0.16 -34.87
N LYS A 495 13.03 0.75 -34.96
CA LYS A 495 12.71 1.51 -36.19
C LYS A 495 13.42 2.85 -36.21
N ASN A 496 13.51 3.51 -35.05
CA ASN A 496 14.30 4.71 -34.83
C ASN A 496 14.62 4.87 -33.33
N ALA A 497 15.90 4.67 -32.97
CA ALA A 497 16.37 4.70 -31.59
C ALA A 497 16.25 6.07 -30.88
N HIS A 498 16.02 7.17 -31.63
CA HIS A 498 15.83 8.50 -31.06
C HIS A 498 14.37 8.81 -30.74
N SER A 499 13.40 8.23 -31.46
CA SER A 499 11.96 8.49 -31.24
C SER A 499 11.27 7.43 -30.38
N GLN A 500 11.92 6.29 -30.13
CA GLN A 500 11.40 5.22 -29.29
C GLN A 500 11.97 5.30 -27.86
N SER A 501 11.09 5.09 -26.86
CA SER A 501 11.43 4.95 -25.44
C SER A 501 10.93 3.62 -24.89
N ALA A 502 11.57 3.15 -23.83
CA ALA A 502 11.10 2.02 -23.02
C ALA A 502 10.55 2.55 -21.68
N LYS A 503 9.33 2.13 -21.32
CA LYS A 503 8.76 2.33 -19.98
C LYS A 503 9.37 1.32 -19.03
N ILE A 504 10.04 1.81 -18.00
CA ILE A 504 10.74 0.97 -17.02
C ILE A 504 10.15 1.23 -15.63
N SER A 505 10.00 0.15 -14.87
CA SER A 505 9.53 0.16 -13.50
C SER A 505 10.38 -0.73 -12.60
N PHE A 506 10.75 -0.23 -11.44
CA PHE A 506 11.41 -0.98 -10.38
C PHE A 506 10.59 -0.83 -9.09
N SER A 507 10.39 -1.92 -8.35
CA SER A 507 9.60 -1.90 -7.11
C SER A 507 10.08 -2.89 -6.07
N VAL A 508 9.86 -2.55 -4.79
CA VAL A 508 10.06 -3.44 -3.64
C VAL A 508 8.78 -3.47 -2.81
N LYS A 509 8.25 -4.67 -2.60
CA LYS A 509 6.93 -4.92 -1.98
C LYS A 509 7.08 -5.83 -0.77
N TYR A 510 6.34 -5.48 0.28
CA TYR A 510 6.29 -6.22 1.53
C TYR A 510 4.93 -6.87 1.70
N GLU A 511 4.92 -8.19 1.89
CA GLU A 511 3.71 -9.03 1.92
C GLU A 511 3.63 -9.79 3.25
N MET A 512 2.40 -9.93 3.78
CA MET A 512 2.09 -10.74 4.94
C MET A 512 0.75 -11.45 4.70
N ASN A 513 0.56 -12.63 5.28
CA ASN A 513 -0.73 -13.30 5.25
C ASN A 513 -1.76 -12.48 6.05
N GLN A 514 -2.79 -11.97 5.37
CA GLN A 514 -3.88 -11.18 5.98
C GLN A 514 -5.11 -12.03 6.33
N GLY A 515 -5.02 -13.36 6.24
CA GLY A 515 -6.12 -14.29 6.53
C GLY A 515 -6.76 -14.05 7.89
N ASP A 516 -5.96 -14.10 8.97
CA ASP A 516 -6.43 -13.92 10.34
C ASP A 516 -7.07 -12.53 10.57
N ALA A 517 -6.46 -11.47 10.04
CA ALA A 517 -6.99 -10.11 10.10
C ALA A 517 -8.35 -9.99 9.39
N SER A 518 -8.54 -10.68 8.26
CA SER A 518 -9.82 -10.72 7.55
C SER A 518 -10.89 -11.45 8.36
N VAL A 519 -10.56 -12.60 8.96
CA VAL A 519 -11.47 -13.38 9.82
C VAL A 519 -11.89 -12.59 11.06
N HIS A 520 -10.96 -11.90 11.72
CA HIS A 520 -11.28 -11.02 12.85
C HIS A 520 -12.20 -9.86 12.46
N THR A 521 -11.99 -9.27 11.27
CA THR A 521 -12.86 -8.20 10.75
C THR A 521 -14.28 -8.73 10.47
N ASP A 522 -14.40 -9.93 9.91
CA ASP A 522 -15.70 -10.56 9.61
C ASP A 522 -16.46 -10.99 10.88
N ILE A 523 -15.76 -11.49 11.90
CA ILE A 523 -16.35 -11.75 13.22
C ILE A 523 -16.86 -10.44 13.85
N ALA A 524 -16.07 -9.37 13.81
CA ALA A 524 -16.46 -8.07 14.35
C ALA A 524 -17.70 -7.51 13.63
N LEU A 525 -17.73 -7.60 12.30
CA LEU A 525 -18.88 -7.18 11.48
C LEU A 525 -20.15 -7.99 11.79
N GLY A 526 -20.02 -9.31 11.96
CA GLY A 526 -21.14 -10.18 12.33
C GLY A 526 -21.73 -9.86 13.70
N VAL A 527 -20.87 -9.71 14.73
CA VAL A 527 -21.31 -9.42 16.11
C VAL A 527 -21.90 -8.01 16.22
N LEU A 528 -21.19 -6.99 15.74
CA LEU A 528 -21.65 -5.60 15.82
C LEU A 528 -22.86 -5.35 14.90
N GLY A 529 -22.93 -6.01 13.74
CA GLY A 529 -24.09 -5.98 12.85
C GLY A 529 -25.34 -6.57 13.51
N GLY A 530 -25.21 -7.70 14.22
CA GLY A 530 -26.31 -8.27 15.01
C GLY A 530 -26.80 -7.32 16.11
N LEU A 531 -25.89 -6.67 16.83
CA LEU A 531 -26.23 -5.65 17.83
C LEU A 531 -26.89 -4.40 17.19
N ALA A 532 -26.49 -4.01 15.98
CA ALA A 532 -27.11 -2.91 15.24
C ALA A 532 -28.56 -3.21 14.84
N VAL A 533 -28.90 -4.46 14.49
CA VAL A 533 -30.29 -4.88 14.26
C VAL A 533 -31.12 -4.78 15.54
N LEU A 534 -30.60 -5.24 16.68
CA LEU A 534 -31.31 -5.12 17.95
C LEU A 534 -31.52 -3.65 18.36
N SER A 535 -30.48 -2.83 18.24
CA SER A 535 -30.54 -1.38 18.49
C SER A 535 -31.56 -0.68 17.59
N SER A 536 -31.59 -0.98 16.29
CA SER A 536 -32.52 -0.36 15.35
C SER A 536 -33.97 -0.83 15.52
N LEU A 537 -34.20 -2.07 15.94
CA LEU A 537 -35.51 -2.55 16.37
C LEU A 537 -36.02 -1.79 17.61
N LEU A 538 -35.17 -1.61 18.63
CA LEU A 538 -35.52 -0.86 19.84
C LEU A 538 -35.84 0.61 19.53
N LYS A 539 -35.05 1.27 18.67
CA LYS A 539 -35.31 2.64 18.18
C LYS A 539 -36.60 2.74 17.35
N THR A 540 -36.90 1.73 16.53
CA THR A 540 -38.15 1.66 15.78
C THR A 540 -39.35 1.49 16.70
N ALA A 541 -39.26 0.63 17.72
CA ALA A 541 -40.32 0.42 18.70
C ALA A 541 -40.61 1.70 19.51
N GLY A 542 -39.56 2.38 20.00
CA GLY A 542 -39.67 3.68 20.66
C GLY A 542 -40.31 4.74 19.75
N TRP A 543 -39.87 4.85 18.50
CA TRP A 543 -40.47 5.76 17.52
C TRP A 543 -41.95 5.43 17.23
N LYS A 544 -42.30 4.16 17.07
CA LYS A 544 -43.68 3.74 16.75
C LYS A 544 -44.65 4.11 17.87
N ARG A 545 -44.25 3.90 19.13
CA ARG A 545 -44.96 4.38 20.33
C ARG A 545 -45.16 5.91 20.31
N ARG A 546 -44.10 6.66 20.01
CA ARG A 546 -44.14 8.15 19.90
C ARG A 546 -45.00 8.70 18.74
N VAL A 547 -45.35 7.86 17.77
CA VAL A 547 -46.30 8.21 16.70
C VAL A 547 -47.76 7.89 17.10
N GLY A 548 -47.98 7.02 18.09
CA GLY A 548 -49.33 6.63 18.54
C GLY A 548 -50.14 5.86 17.49
N SER A 549 -49.47 5.14 16.59
CA SER A 549 -50.11 4.33 15.53
C SER A 549 -49.97 2.83 15.85
N PRO A 550 -51.07 2.07 16.00
CA PRO A 550 -51.01 0.66 16.41
C PRO A 550 -50.64 -0.32 15.27
N MET A 551 -50.84 0.07 14.00
CA MET A 551 -50.66 -0.82 12.85
C MET A 551 -49.23 -0.77 12.31
N ILE A 552 -48.59 -1.92 12.08
CA ILE A 552 -47.29 -1.96 11.37
C ILE A 552 -47.56 -1.69 9.89
N ASP A 553 -47.17 -0.49 9.46
CA ASP A 553 -47.33 0.03 8.11
C ASP A 553 -46.00 0.00 7.33
N LEU A 554 -46.05 0.18 6.01
CA LEU A 554 -44.85 0.30 5.16
C LEU A 554 -43.92 1.43 5.65
N GLN A 555 -44.48 2.49 6.23
CA GLN A 555 -43.74 3.58 6.85
C GLN A 555 -42.88 3.10 8.04
N THR A 556 -43.39 2.18 8.86
CA THR A 556 -42.64 1.58 9.98
C THR A 556 -41.47 0.74 9.46
N VAL A 557 -41.67 -0.04 8.39
CA VAL A 557 -40.58 -0.81 7.75
C VAL A 557 -39.52 0.13 7.17
N MET A 558 -39.92 1.19 6.46
CA MET A 558 -39.00 2.20 5.94
C MET A 558 -38.23 2.92 7.06
N LYS A 559 -38.90 3.24 8.18
CA LYS A 559 -38.25 3.86 9.35
C LYS A 559 -37.22 2.93 9.99
N PHE A 560 -37.53 1.64 10.12
CA PHE A 560 -36.58 0.63 10.57
C PHE A 560 -35.34 0.58 9.68
N LEU A 561 -35.51 0.54 8.35
CA LEU A 561 -34.38 0.54 7.40
C LEU A 561 -33.49 1.79 7.54
N LEU A 562 -34.08 2.97 7.76
CA LEU A 562 -33.33 4.21 7.98
C LEU A 562 -32.59 4.24 9.31
N TYR A 563 -33.17 3.71 10.39
CA TYR A 563 -32.46 3.56 11.67
C TYR A 563 -31.36 2.49 11.60
N TYR A 564 -31.64 1.37 10.92
CA TYR A 564 -30.67 0.30 10.73
C TYR A 564 -29.48 0.75 9.88
N ALA A 565 -29.70 1.47 8.78
CA ALA A 565 -28.62 2.07 7.99
C ALA A 565 -27.74 2.97 8.87
N GLY A 566 -28.35 3.82 9.71
CA GLY A 566 -27.60 4.69 10.61
C GLY A 566 -26.81 3.98 11.71
N ASP A 567 -27.30 2.85 12.22
CA ASP A 567 -26.58 2.05 13.22
C ASP A 567 -25.49 1.19 12.56
N LEU A 568 -25.76 0.62 11.38
CA LEU A 568 -24.78 -0.10 10.57
C LEU A 568 -23.65 0.82 10.07
N ALA A 569 -23.94 2.09 9.78
CA ALA A 569 -22.93 3.11 9.50
C ALA A 569 -21.96 3.29 10.68
N ASN A 570 -22.47 3.28 11.92
CA ASN A 570 -21.63 3.35 13.12
C ASN A 570 -20.81 2.07 13.29
N VAL A 571 -21.35 0.90 12.96
CA VAL A 571 -20.60 -0.37 12.98
C VAL A 571 -19.42 -0.33 12.01
N PHE A 572 -19.67 0.02 10.74
CA PHE A 572 -18.58 0.15 9.75
C PHE A 572 -17.55 1.19 10.21
N PHE A 573 -17.98 2.35 10.69
CA PHE A 573 -17.08 3.40 11.21
C PHE A 573 -16.20 2.91 12.37
N ILE A 574 -16.76 2.21 13.36
CA ILE A 574 -15.99 1.66 14.49
C ILE A 574 -14.96 0.64 14.00
N ILE A 575 -15.34 -0.22 13.05
CA ILE A 575 -14.44 -1.24 12.48
C ILE A 575 -13.33 -0.58 11.65
N THR A 576 -13.64 0.40 10.78
CA THR A 576 -12.63 1.05 9.93
C THR A 576 -11.68 1.93 10.74
N VAL A 577 -12.17 2.64 11.75
CA VAL A 577 -11.30 3.40 12.68
C VAL A 577 -10.44 2.44 13.51
N GLY A 578 -11.00 1.37 14.06
CA GLY A 578 -10.26 0.39 14.86
C GLY A 578 -9.16 -0.33 14.05
N THR A 579 -9.47 -0.79 12.83
CA THR A 579 -8.49 -1.44 11.95
C THR A 579 -7.45 -0.46 11.39
N GLY A 580 -7.84 0.78 11.09
CA GLY A 580 -6.90 1.85 10.73
C GLY A 580 -5.92 2.16 11.86
N LEU A 581 -6.42 2.42 13.07
CA LEU A 581 -5.60 2.68 14.25
C LEU A 581 -4.69 1.49 14.61
N TYR A 582 -5.18 0.26 14.46
CA TYR A 582 -4.38 -0.95 14.63
C TYR A 582 -3.15 -0.93 13.70
N TRP A 583 -3.33 -0.79 12.38
CA TRP A 583 -2.17 -0.76 11.49
C TRP A 583 -1.28 0.46 11.74
N LEU A 584 -1.83 1.64 12.01
CA LEU A 584 -1.04 2.84 12.31
C LEU A 584 -0.13 2.63 13.53
N ILE A 585 -0.66 2.10 14.63
CA ILE A 585 0.10 1.87 15.86
C ILE A 585 1.08 0.70 15.66
N PHE A 586 0.60 -0.47 15.25
CA PHE A 586 1.45 -1.66 15.18
C PHE A 586 2.50 -1.62 14.07
N PHE A 587 2.25 -0.93 12.93
CA PHE A 587 3.26 -0.78 11.89
C PHE A 587 4.32 0.28 12.21
N LYS A 588 3.91 1.48 12.69
CA LYS A 588 4.85 2.60 12.93
C LYS A 588 5.52 2.57 14.31
N ALA A 589 4.92 1.93 15.33
CA ALA A 589 5.48 1.88 16.69
C ALA A 589 6.26 0.60 17.03
N GLN A 590 6.31 -0.41 16.13
CA GLN A 590 7.05 -1.65 16.39
C GLN A 590 8.58 -1.45 16.44
N LYS A 591 9.26 -2.33 17.19
CA LYS A 591 10.72 -2.41 17.28
C LYS A 591 11.23 -3.63 16.51
N SER A 592 10.83 -4.83 16.93
CA SER A 592 10.91 -6.04 16.12
C SER A 592 9.70 -6.11 15.17
N VAL A 593 9.89 -6.65 13.98
CA VAL A 593 8.83 -6.65 12.97
C VAL A 593 7.92 -7.85 13.17
N SER A 594 6.65 -7.56 13.48
CA SER A 594 5.57 -8.56 13.61
C SER A 594 4.43 -8.34 12.62
N VAL A 595 4.40 -7.15 12.00
CA VAL A 595 3.25 -6.63 11.25
C VAL A 595 3.76 -5.89 10.01
N LEU A 596 3.19 -6.21 8.85
CA LEU A 596 3.34 -5.44 7.61
C LEU A 596 1.97 -4.91 7.15
N LEU A 597 1.99 -3.84 6.37
CA LEU A 597 0.78 -3.25 5.79
C LEU A 597 0.11 -4.21 4.79
N PRO A 598 -1.22 -4.17 4.66
CA PRO A 598 -1.92 -4.81 3.55
C PRO A 598 -1.48 -4.23 2.19
N MET A 599 -1.48 -5.07 1.15
CA MET A 599 -1.24 -4.62 -0.22
C MET A 599 -2.41 -3.75 -0.73
N PRO A 600 -2.22 -2.84 -1.69
CA PRO A 600 -3.29 -1.97 -2.20
C PRO A 600 -4.56 -2.69 -2.71
N VAL A 601 -4.41 -3.92 -3.21
CA VAL A 601 -5.52 -4.81 -3.61
C VAL A 601 -6.31 -5.30 -2.38
N GLN A 602 -5.65 -5.53 -1.26
CA GLN A 602 -6.29 -5.91 0.01
C GLN A 602 -6.92 -4.68 0.70
N GLU A 603 -6.34 -3.49 0.54
CA GLU A 603 -6.92 -2.23 1.01
C GLU A 603 -8.26 -1.88 0.31
N GLU A 604 -8.54 -2.43 -0.89
CA GLU A 604 -9.79 -2.15 -1.62
C GLU A 604 -11.04 -2.50 -0.79
N ARG A 605 -11.04 -3.67 -0.14
CA ARG A 605 -12.14 -4.11 0.75
C ARG A 605 -12.36 -3.13 1.91
N PHE A 606 -11.29 -2.57 2.46
CA PHE A 606 -11.34 -1.56 3.50
C PHE A 606 -11.93 -0.24 2.99
N VAL A 607 -11.52 0.21 1.79
CA VAL A 607 -12.09 1.40 1.13
C VAL A 607 -13.59 1.22 0.87
N THR A 608 -14.03 0.02 0.44
CA THR A 608 -15.46 -0.29 0.31
C THR A 608 -16.20 -0.10 1.63
N TYR A 609 -15.66 -0.56 2.76
CA TYR A 609 -16.29 -0.38 4.08
C TYR A 609 -16.38 1.09 4.51
N VAL A 610 -15.35 1.91 4.23
CA VAL A 610 -15.43 3.37 4.47
C VAL A 610 -16.50 4.02 3.58
N GLY A 611 -16.61 3.62 2.31
CA GLY A 611 -17.65 4.08 1.40
C GLY A 611 -19.06 3.69 1.85
N CYS A 612 -19.26 2.45 2.33
CA CYS A 612 -20.52 2.01 2.93
C CYS A 612 -20.86 2.79 4.19
N ALA A 613 -19.88 3.03 5.08
CA ALA A 613 -20.06 3.85 6.27
C ALA A 613 -20.57 5.25 5.91
N PHE A 614 -19.91 5.92 4.96
CA PHE A 614 -20.31 7.25 4.49
C PHE A 614 -21.73 7.25 3.88
N ALA A 615 -22.01 6.37 2.93
CA ALA A 615 -23.31 6.32 2.25
C ALA A 615 -24.47 6.09 3.23
N MET A 616 -24.30 5.17 4.17
CA MET A 616 -25.30 4.89 5.21
C MET A 616 -25.40 6.02 6.26
N LYS A 617 -24.27 6.67 6.59
CA LYS A 617 -24.27 7.84 7.49
C LYS A 617 -24.95 9.05 6.86
N ALA A 618 -24.76 9.27 5.56
CA ALA A 618 -25.45 10.31 4.79
C ALA A 618 -26.97 10.11 4.80
N LEU A 619 -27.45 8.86 4.65
CA LEU A 619 -28.88 8.53 4.80
C LEU A 619 -29.39 8.82 6.22
N GLN A 620 -28.63 8.46 7.27
CA GLN A 620 -29.00 8.78 8.66
C GLN A 620 -29.03 10.28 8.93
N PHE A 621 -28.03 11.01 8.44
CA PHE A 621 -27.94 12.46 8.57
C PHE A 621 -29.11 13.14 7.86
N LEU A 622 -29.37 12.80 6.59
CA LEU A 622 -30.50 13.35 5.82
C LEU A 622 -31.85 13.02 6.49
N HIS A 623 -32.02 11.82 7.02
CA HIS A 623 -33.22 11.42 7.76
C HIS A 623 -33.43 12.25 9.04
N LYS A 624 -32.36 12.47 9.83
CA LYS A 624 -32.40 13.36 11.01
C LYS A 624 -32.65 14.80 10.59
N PHE A 625 -31.97 15.30 9.58
CA PHE A 625 -32.10 16.65 9.04
C PHE A 625 -33.54 16.94 8.59
N ILE A 626 -34.15 16.04 7.80
CA ILE A 626 -35.56 16.12 7.40
C ILE A 626 -36.48 16.15 8.64
N SER A 627 -36.26 15.26 9.60
CA SER A 627 -37.04 15.23 10.84
C SER A 627 -36.88 16.48 11.71
N GLN A 628 -35.76 17.20 11.59
CA GLN A 628 -35.48 18.46 12.28
C GLN A 628 -36.04 19.68 11.56
N ILE A 629 -36.20 19.68 10.23
CA ILE A 629 -36.85 20.79 9.52
C ILE A 629 -38.38 20.68 9.54
N SER A 630 -38.94 19.52 9.89
CA SER A 630 -40.39 19.24 9.88
C SER A 630 -41.05 19.22 11.27
N ILE A 631 -40.50 19.92 12.26
CA ILE A 631 -41.02 19.93 13.64
C ILE A 631 -42.31 20.76 13.71
N ASP A 632 -43.28 20.34 14.53
CA ASP A 632 -44.36 21.21 14.96
C ASP A 632 -43.91 22.02 16.19
N ILE A 633 -43.86 23.35 16.07
CA ILE A 633 -43.54 24.28 17.17
C ILE A 633 -44.65 25.31 17.33
N PHE A 634 -45.05 25.58 18.58
CA PHE A 634 -45.97 26.65 18.93
C PHE A 634 -45.52 27.36 20.21
N PHE A 635 -45.67 28.69 20.24
CA PHE A 635 -45.36 29.53 21.40
C PHE A 635 -46.66 29.90 22.12
N ILE A 636 -46.77 29.51 23.39
CA ILE A 636 -47.91 29.79 24.26
C ILE A 636 -47.63 31.09 25.02
N ASP A 637 -48.31 32.16 24.66
CA ASP A 637 -48.22 33.44 25.36
C ASP A 637 -49.22 33.47 26.52
N TRP A 638 -48.70 33.62 27.74
CA TRP A 638 -49.49 33.64 28.98
C TRP A 638 -49.93 35.03 29.41
N GLU A 639 -49.48 36.09 28.73
CA GLU A 639 -49.78 37.47 29.10
C GLU A 639 -51.27 37.78 28.92
N ARG A 640 -51.84 38.45 29.92
CA ARG A 640 -53.27 38.79 29.95
C ARG A 640 -53.45 40.29 29.67
N PRO A 641 -54.45 40.70 28.88
CA PRO A 641 -54.65 42.12 28.55
C PRO A 641 -54.95 42.94 29.82
N LYS A 642 -54.05 43.88 30.15
CA LYS A 642 -54.12 44.74 31.35
C LYS A 642 -55.18 45.85 31.20
N GLY A 643 -56.46 45.47 31.29
CA GLY A 643 -57.59 46.42 31.31
C GLY A 643 -58.24 46.67 29.94
N LYS A 644 -59.04 47.74 29.84
CA LYS A 644 -59.82 48.10 28.65
C LYS A 644 -59.58 49.55 28.22
N VAL A 645 -59.29 49.74 26.94
CA VAL A 645 -59.17 51.03 26.25
C VAL A 645 -60.47 51.31 25.50
N LEU A 646 -60.94 52.55 25.57
CA LEU A 646 -62.07 53.01 24.77
C LEU A 646 -61.59 53.23 23.32
N LYS A 647 -61.96 52.34 22.40
CA LYS A 647 -61.74 52.56 20.96
C LYS A 647 -62.94 53.33 20.39
N ALA A 648 -62.66 54.48 19.78
CA ALA A 648 -63.57 55.08 18.82
C ALA A 648 -63.64 54.17 17.59
N VAL A 649 -64.85 53.85 17.14
CA VAL A 649 -65.08 53.09 15.90
C VAL A 649 -65.30 54.09 14.78
N GLU A 650 -64.45 54.07 13.76
CA GLU A 650 -64.73 54.83 12.53
C GLU A 650 -65.94 54.20 11.82
N GLY A 651 -67.02 54.97 11.68
CA GLY A 651 -68.23 54.58 10.92
C GLY A 651 -69.53 54.54 11.73
N GLU A 652 -69.49 54.25 13.02
CA GLU A 652 -70.67 54.28 13.91
C GLU A 652 -70.30 54.84 15.29
N GLY A 653 -71.09 55.79 15.80
CA GLY A 653 -70.81 56.57 17.02
C GLY A 653 -70.86 55.81 18.36
N GLY A 654 -70.57 54.51 18.37
CA GLY A 654 -70.51 53.67 19.56
C GLY A 654 -69.08 53.47 20.07
N VAL A 655 -68.76 54.02 21.24
CA VAL A 655 -67.47 53.75 21.92
C VAL A 655 -67.44 52.32 22.42
N ARG A 656 -66.67 51.44 21.77
CA ARG A 656 -66.49 50.05 22.24
C ARG A 656 -65.27 49.96 23.15
N SER A 657 -65.50 49.42 24.34
CA SER A 657 -64.44 49.13 25.32
C SER A 657 -63.66 47.89 24.84
N ALA A 658 -62.54 48.11 24.14
CA ALA A 658 -61.64 47.08 23.66
C ALA A 658 -60.64 46.72 24.76
N THR A 659 -60.24 45.47 24.90
CA THR A 659 -59.13 45.09 25.78
C THR A 659 -57.83 45.74 25.31
N VAL A 660 -56.96 46.15 26.26
CA VAL A 660 -55.59 46.58 25.94
C VAL A 660 -54.90 45.47 25.11
N PRO A 661 -54.29 45.77 23.96
CA PRO A 661 -53.59 44.77 23.18
C PRO A 661 -52.36 44.28 23.94
N VAL A 662 -52.16 42.96 23.98
CA VAL A 662 -50.95 42.33 24.52
C VAL A 662 -49.79 42.55 23.54
N SER A 663 -48.60 42.90 24.05
CA SER A 663 -47.41 43.04 23.21
C SER A 663 -46.95 41.70 22.64
N ILE A 664 -46.96 41.59 21.30
CA ILE A 664 -46.46 40.43 20.54
C ILE A 664 -44.93 40.34 20.50
N TRP A 665 -44.23 41.44 20.83
CA TRP A 665 -42.76 41.52 20.75
C TRP A 665 -42.04 40.49 21.61
N ARG A 666 -42.63 40.06 22.73
CA ARG A 666 -42.10 38.97 23.57
C ARG A 666 -42.05 37.64 22.80
N THR A 667 -43.12 37.31 22.07
CA THR A 667 -43.18 36.10 21.23
C THR A 667 -42.22 36.20 20.04
N TYR A 668 -42.08 37.38 19.41
CA TYR A 668 -41.07 37.57 18.36
C TYR A 668 -39.65 37.45 18.90
N PHE A 669 -39.36 37.96 20.09
CA PHE A 669 -38.04 37.83 20.70
C PHE A 669 -37.70 36.36 20.99
N VAL A 670 -38.61 35.59 21.60
CA VAL A 670 -38.44 34.14 21.79
C VAL A 670 -38.34 33.38 20.46
N ALA A 671 -39.06 33.81 19.42
CA ALA A 671 -38.96 33.20 18.09
C ALA A 671 -37.58 33.44 17.44
N ASN A 672 -37.00 34.62 17.61
CA ASN A 672 -35.68 34.96 17.06
C ASN A 672 -34.58 34.19 17.77
N GLU A 673 -34.61 34.15 19.10
CA GLU A 673 -33.67 33.36 19.91
C GLU A 673 -33.79 31.87 19.62
N TRP A 674 -35.02 31.37 19.39
CA TRP A 674 -35.22 30.00 18.90
C TRP A 674 -34.62 29.80 17.50
N ASN A 675 -34.69 30.79 16.60
CA ASN A 675 -34.11 30.71 15.26
C ASN A 675 -32.56 30.64 15.31
N GLU A 676 -31.92 31.46 16.15
CA GLU A 676 -30.48 31.46 16.38
C GLU A 676 -30.00 30.07 16.85
N ILE A 677 -30.60 29.51 17.89
CA ILE A 677 -30.17 28.23 18.47
C ILE A 677 -30.39 27.00 17.55
N GLN A 678 -31.13 27.11 16.43
CA GLN A 678 -31.35 25.97 15.52
C GLN A 678 -30.07 25.44 14.88
N THR A 679 -29.09 26.34 14.67
CA THR A 679 -27.83 26.04 13.95
C THR A 679 -26.61 25.98 14.88
N VAL A 680 -26.75 26.33 16.16
CA VAL A 680 -25.68 26.26 17.16
C VAL A 680 -25.17 24.81 17.30
N ARG A 681 -23.85 24.67 17.25
CA ARG A 681 -23.10 23.42 17.46
C ARG A 681 -22.19 23.58 18.69
N LYS A 682 -21.85 22.47 19.33
CA LYS A 682 -20.85 22.45 20.43
C LYS A 682 -19.42 22.56 19.90
N ILE A 683 -19.20 22.05 18.68
CA ILE A 683 -17.92 22.06 17.97
C ILE A 683 -17.95 23.21 16.96
N ASN A 684 -16.90 24.03 16.92
CA ASN A 684 -16.73 25.04 15.88
C ASN A 684 -16.25 24.36 14.58
N PRO A 685 -17.06 24.33 13.49
CA PRO A 685 -16.72 23.55 12.30
C PRO A 685 -15.50 24.09 11.55
N LEU A 686 -15.36 25.43 11.46
CA LEU A 686 -14.20 26.08 10.85
C LEU A 686 -12.91 25.76 11.61
N PHE A 687 -12.94 25.87 12.95
CA PHE A 687 -11.79 25.55 13.79
C PHE A 687 -11.43 24.05 13.72
N GLN A 688 -12.42 23.16 13.66
CA GLN A 688 -12.21 21.72 13.47
C GLN A 688 -11.44 21.42 12.16
N VAL A 689 -11.89 22.00 11.04
CA VAL A 689 -11.27 21.79 9.73
C VAL A 689 -9.86 22.40 9.67
N LEU A 690 -9.69 23.64 10.11
CA LEU A 690 -8.40 24.34 10.08
C LEU A 690 -7.36 23.66 11.00
N THR A 691 -7.76 23.24 12.20
CA THR A 691 -6.84 22.57 13.14
C THR A 691 -6.45 21.19 12.64
N THR A 692 -7.38 20.44 12.04
CA THR A 692 -7.07 19.14 11.43
C THR A 692 -6.10 19.30 10.25
N LEU A 693 -6.33 20.28 9.38
CA LEU A 693 -5.44 20.59 8.27
C LEU A 693 -4.05 21.02 8.74
N PHE A 694 -3.97 21.85 9.79
CA PHE A 694 -2.71 22.27 10.40
C PHE A 694 -1.87 21.08 10.87
N PHE A 695 -2.44 20.12 11.61
CA PHE A 695 -1.69 18.95 12.05
C PHE A 695 -1.28 18.03 10.89
N LEU A 696 -2.18 17.80 9.93
CA LEU A 696 -1.92 16.94 8.77
C LEU A 696 -0.81 17.50 7.86
N GLU A 697 -0.96 18.75 7.42
CA GLU A 697 -0.09 19.37 6.40
C GLU A 697 1.07 20.15 7.01
N VAL A 698 0.81 21.06 7.96
CA VAL A 698 1.84 22.01 8.48
C VAL A 698 2.76 21.35 9.50
N VAL A 699 2.20 20.57 10.43
CA VAL A 699 3.00 19.78 11.39
C VAL A 699 3.53 18.47 10.75
N GLY A 700 3.00 18.09 9.59
CA GLY A 700 3.51 16.97 8.79
C GLY A 700 3.02 15.59 9.23
N PHE A 701 1.91 15.48 9.97
CA PHE A 701 1.36 14.16 10.34
C PHE A 701 1.00 13.31 9.12
N LYS A 702 0.79 13.90 7.94
CA LYS A 702 0.66 13.15 6.67
C LYS A 702 1.82 12.18 6.41
N ASN A 703 3.02 12.48 6.89
CA ASN A 703 4.21 11.64 6.71
C ASN A 703 4.13 10.32 7.52
N LEU A 704 3.21 10.22 8.48
CA LEU A 704 2.87 8.97 9.17
C LEU A 704 2.03 8.01 8.29
N ALA A 705 1.46 8.49 7.19
CA ALA A 705 0.69 7.67 6.24
C ALA A 705 1.54 7.05 5.11
N LEU A 706 2.84 7.33 5.07
CA LEU A 706 3.80 6.78 4.11
C LEU A 706 4.06 5.29 4.40
N MET A 707 4.18 4.47 3.34
CA MET A 707 4.44 3.02 3.42
C MET A 707 5.92 2.70 3.73
N ASP A 708 6.43 3.23 4.83
CA ASP A 708 7.81 3.02 5.28
C ASP A 708 7.95 2.82 6.79
N SER A 709 9.12 2.35 7.24
CA SER A 709 9.38 2.08 8.66
C SER A 709 9.61 3.35 9.50
N SER A 710 9.81 4.52 8.88
CA SER A 710 10.03 5.77 9.60
C SER A 710 8.75 6.36 10.22
N SER A 711 8.87 6.83 11.46
CA SER A 711 7.85 7.61 12.18
C SER A 711 8.18 9.11 12.20
N SER A 712 9.02 9.61 11.30
CA SER A 712 9.42 11.03 11.25
C SER A 712 8.32 11.91 10.64
N LEU A 713 7.95 12.98 11.35
CA LEU A 713 6.97 13.97 10.88
C LEU A 713 7.58 14.93 9.84
N SER A 714 8.89 15.19 9.93
CA SER A 714 9.65 15.89 8.89
C SER A 714 10.32 14.90 7.93
N ARG A 715 10.51 15.34 6.68
CA ARG A 715 11.25 14.63 5.63
C ARG A 715 12.21 15.60 4.96
N ASN A 716 13.42 15.13 4.65
CA ASN A 716 14.36 15.88 3.83
C ASN A 716 13.97 15.69 2.35
N PRO A 717 13.87 16.75 1.53
CA PRO A 717 13.54 16.63 0.11
C PRO A 717 14.53 15.75 -0.70
N SER A 718 15.75 15.52 -0.21
CA SER A 718 16.68 14.57 -0.84
C SER A 718 16.30 13.10 -0.64
N ASP A 719 15.53 12.77 0.39
CA ASP A 719 15.21 11.38 0.72
C ASP A 719 14.13 10.82 -0.23
N TYR A 720 14.00 9.49 -0.26
CA TYR A 720 12.91 8.84 -0.99
C TYR A 720 11.58 8.98 -0.21
N THR A 721 10.52 9.33 -0.93
CA THR A 721 9.15 9.38 -0.39
C THR A 721 8.37 8.16 -0.89
N ALA A 722 8.11 7.21 0.00
CA ALA A 722 7.28 6.05 -0.27
C ALA A 722 5.83 6.45 -0.65
N PRO A 723 5.09 5.61 -1.40
CA PRO A 723 3.66 5.87 -1.63
C PRO A 723 2.86 5.91 -0.33
N TYR A 724 1.73 6.62 -0.34
CA TYR A 724 0.77 6.63 0.78
C TYR A 724 -0.03 5.33 0.83
N SER A 725 -0.19 4.75 2.02
CA SER A 725 -1.16 3.68 2.28
C SER A 725 -2.54 4.30 2.54
N ARG A 726 -3.59 3.74 1.94
CA ARG A 726 -4.96 4.23 2.14
C ARG A 726 -5.44 3.99 3.57
N ILE A 727 -5.06 2.85 4.17
CA ILE A 727 -5.47 2.51 5.54
C ILE A 727 -4.78 3.41 6.58
N LEU A 728 -3.48 3.69 6.41
CA LEU A 728 -2.76 4.61 7.31
C LEU A 728 -3.24 6.05 7.15
N ARG A 729 -3.51 6.49 5.92
CA ARG A 729 -3.99 7.86 5.66
C ARG A 729 -5.35 8.12 6.31
N TYR A 730 -6.28 7.19 6.16
CA TYR A 730 -7.55 7.19 6.87
C TYR A 730 -7.37 7.17 8.41
N ALA A 731 -6.45 6.35 8.92
CA ALA A 731 -6.19 6.24 10.36
C ALA A 731 -5.68 7.55 10.97
N VAL A 732 -4.72 8.22 10.32
CA VAL A 732 -4.16 9.49 10.79
C VAL A 732 -5.24 10.59 10.75
N ALA A 733 -5.99 10.69 9.66
CA ALA A 733 -7.09 11.65 9.52
C ALA A 733 -8.17 11.46 10.60
N THR A 734 -8.66 10.23 10.78
CA THR A 734 -9.70 9.91 11.79
C THR A 734 -9.20 10.09 13.22
N ALA A 735 -7.95 9.72 13.53
CA ALA A 735 -7.36 9.94 14.84
C ALA A 735 -7.32 11.43 15.21
N ILE A 736 -6.76 12.27 14.33
CA ILE A 736 -6.63 13.71 14.57
C ILE A 736 -8.01 14.36 14.69
N TRP A 737 -8.92 14.07 13.76
CA TRP A 737 -10.27 14.65 13.76
C TRP A 737 -11.06 14.29 15.02
N LEU A 738 -11.02 13.02 15.45
CA LEU A 738 -11.70 12.58 16.67
C LEU A 738 -11.07 13.18 17.93
N VAL A 739 -9.74 13.25 18.02
CA VAL A 739 -9.04 13.86 19.17
C VAL A 739 -9.39 15.35 19.29
N ILE A 740 -9.32 16.12 18.20
CA ILE A 740 -9.70 17.54 18.21
C ILE A 740 -11.19 17.70 18.56
N GLY A 741 -12.08 16.87 17.98
CA GLY A 741 -13.51 16.92 18.26
C GLY A 741 -13.85 16.61 19.72
N ILE A 742 -13.21 15.60 20.32
CA ILE A 742 -13.35 15.26 21.74
C ILE A 742 -12.83 16.40 22.62
N ILE A 743 -11.67 16.97 22.31
CA ILE A 743 -11.11 18.12 23.05
C ILE A 743 -12.07 19.32 22.99
N GLN A 744 -12.65 19.63 21.82
CA GLN A 744 -13.65 20.69 21.70
C GLN A 744 -14.91 20.42 22.54
N VAL A 745 -15.47 19.21 22.50
CA VAL A 745 -16.66 18.85 23.29
C VAL A 745 -16.38 18.90 24.80
N VAL A 746 -15.22 18.41 25.24
CA VAL A 746 -14.81 18.47 26.65
C VAL A 746 -14.57 19.91 27.08
N PHE A 747 -13.90 20.73 26.26
CA PHE A 747 -13.69 22.15 26.54
C PHE A 747 -15.03 22.91 26.65
N PHE A 748 -15.93 22.66 25.70
CA PHE A 748 -17.23 23.31 25.67
C PHE A 748 -18.08 22.93 26.89
N ALA A 749 -18.18 21.65 27.22
CA ALA A 749 -18.97 21.18 28.37
C ALA A 749 -18.35 21.51 29.74
N ALA A 750 -17.03 21.45 29.87
CA ALA A 750 -16.38 21.67 31.17
C ALA A 750 -16.12 23.15 31.48
N PHE A 751 -15.88 23.98 30.46
CA PHE A 751 -15.50 25.38 30.64
C PHE A 751 -16.52 26.37 30.04
N TYR A 752 -16.91 26.21 28.76
CA TYR A 752 -17.74 27.20 28.09
C TYR A 752 -19.16 27.25 28.67
N GLU A 753 -19.87 26.11 28.70
CA GLU A 753 -21.21 25.97 29.29
C GLU A 753 -21.25 26.37 30.77
N ARG A 754 -20.14 26.17 31.50
CA ARG A 754 -20.08 26.37 32.96
C ARG A 754 -19.72 27.80 33.38
N PHE A 755 -18.84 28.49 32.64
CA PHE A 755 -18.26 29.78 33.06
C PHE A 755 -18.55 30.94 32.11
N ILE A 756 -19.00 30.67 30.88
CA ILE A 756 -19.20 31.69 29.84
C ILE A 756 -20.67 31.77 29.48
N GLU A 757 -21.22 30.73 28.84
CA GLU A 757 -22.55 30.79 28.24
C GLU A 757 -23.15 29.39 28.02
N ASP A 758 -24.34 29.15 28.56
CA ASP A 758 -25.19 28.01 28.20
C ASP A 758 -26.43 28.54 27.46
N LYS A 759 -26.34 28.59 26.13
CA LYS A 759 -27.42 29.03 25.24
C LYS A 759 -28.73 28.24 25.43
N ILE A 760 -28.64 26.95 25.80
CA ILE A 760 -29.83 26.10 25.95
C ILE A 760 -30.57 26.45 27.23
N ARG A 761 -29.84 26.62 28.34
CA ARG A 761 -30.43 27.05 29.62
C ARG A 761 -30.91 28.50 29.57
N GLN A 762 -30.14 29.40 28.96
CA GLN A 762 -30.53 30.80 28.76
C GLN A 762 -31.83 30.93 27.94
N PHE A 763 -32.05 30.07 26.95
CA PHE A 763 -33.31 30.05 26.21
C PHE A 763 -34.50 29.65 27.10
N VAL A 764 -34.32 28.68 28.01
CA VAL A 764 -35.35 28.28 28.98
C VAL A 764 -35.63 29.40 29.99
N ASP A 765 -34.57 30.04 30.50
CA ASP A 765 -34.69 31.20 31.39
C ASP A 765 -35.44 32.36 30.69
N LEU A 766 -35.09 32.65 29.44
CA LEU A 766 -35.77 33.65 28.61
C LEU A 766 -37.26 33.34 28.41
N CYS A 767 -37.62 32.08 28.16
CA CYS A 767 -39.03 31.68 28.06
C CYS A 767 -39.80 32.10 29.33
N SER A 768 -39.23 31.82 30.52
CA SER A 768 -39.85 32.22 31.80
C SER A 768 -39.89 33.73 32.05
N MET A 769 -38.83 34.46 31.69
CA MET A 769 -38.78 35.93 31.83
C MET A 769 -39.73 36.65 30.86
N SER A 770 -39.96 36.09 29.67
CA SER A 770 -40.85 36.65 28.65
C SER A 770 -42.32 36.25 28.82
N ASN A 771 -42.64 35.38 29.79
CA ASN A 771 -43.99 34.83 30.01
C ASN A 771 -44.53 34.03 28.79
N VAL A 772 -43.64 33.36 28.06
CA VAL A 772 -43.94 32.56 26.87
C VAL A 772 -43.43 31.12 27.06
N SER A 773 -44.31 30.13 26.98
CA SER A 773 -43.92 28.71 26.98
C SER A 773 -43.76 28.15 25.56
N VAL A 774 -42.92 27.14 25.38
CA VAL A 774 -42.71 26.50 24.07
C VAL A 774 -43.30 25.10 24.09
N PHE A 775 -44.16 24.80 23.10
CA PHE A 775 -44.72 23.48 22.88
C PHE A 775 -44.16 22.90 21.58
N LEU A 776 -43.38 21.83 21.69
CA LEU A 776 -42.63 21.20 20.60
C LEU A 776 -43.14 19.77 20.39
N LEU A 777 -43.49 19.40 19.18
CA LEU A 777 -43.76 18.01 18.80
C LEU A 777 -42.79 17.57 17.71
N SER A 778 -41.76 16.83 18.14
CA SER A 778 -40.75 16.22 17.26
C SER A 778 -41.30 15.03 16.46
N HIS A 779 -42.33 14.37 17.00
CA HIS A 779 -43.13 13.31 16.40
C HIS A 779 -44.60 13.56 16.73
N ARG A 780 -45.52 12.89 16.02
CA ARG A 780 -46.96 13.16 16.09
C ARG A 780 -47.51 13.31 17.52
N CYS A 781 -47.20 12.36 18.40
CA CYS A 781 -47.68 12.33 19.78
C CYS A 781 -46.54 12.49 20.80
N PHE A 782 -45.37 12.98 20.39
CA PHE A 782 -44.21 13.12 21.28
C PHE A 782 -43.33 14.33 20.98
N GLY A 783 -42.88 15.00 22.03
CA GLY A 783 -41.84 16.02 21.93
C GLY A 783 -41.53 16.60 23.29
N TYR A 784 -41.51 17.92 23.39
CA TYR A 784 -40.99 18.64 24.54
C TYR A 784 -41.89 19.82 24.89
N TYR A 785 -41.99 20.12 26.18
CA TYR A 785 -42.63 21.31 26.70
C TYR A 785 -41.63 22.09 27.54
N ILE A 786 -41.50 23.38 27.24
CA ILE A 786 -40.67 24.32 28.00
C ILE A 786 -41.63 25.26 28.72
N HIS A 787 -41.72 25.11 30.03
CA HIS A 787 -42.54 25.95 30.88
C HIS A 787 -41.87 27.31 31.08
N GLY A 788 -42.45 28.31 30.42
CA GLY A 788 -42.02 29.71 30.46
C GLY A 788 -43.12 30.63 30.99
N ARG A 789 -43.94 30.19 31.93
CA ARG A 789 -44.89 31.09 32.60
C ARG A 789 -44.13 31.89 33.66
N SER A 790 -44.25 33.21 33.64
CA SER A 790 -43.60 34.08 34.63
C SER A 790 -44.24 33.85 36.01
N VAL A 791 -43.39 33.69 37.03
CA VAL A 791 -43.82 33.55 38.44
C VAL A 791 -44.54 34.80 38.96
N HIS A 792 -44.33 35.94 38.31
CA HIS A 792 -45.03 37.20 38.59
C HIS A 792 -46.38 37.31 37.87
N GLY A 793 -46.70 36.36 36.96
CA GLY A 793 -47.94 36.34 36.18
C GLY A 793 -48.00 37.34 35.01
N HIS A 794 -46.97 38.18 34.84
CA HIS A 794 -46.81 39.10 33.73
C HIS A 794 -45.33 39.30 33.36
N ALA A 795 -45.08 39.70 32.12
CA ALA A 795 -43.79 40.18 31.61
C ALA A 795 -43.90 41.47 30.79
N ASP A 796 -45.10 41.87 30.34
CA ASP A 796 -45.32 43.10 29.59
C ASP A 796 -45.33 44.30 30.57
N THR A 797 -44.16 44.88 30.84
CA THR A 797 -43.98 45.96 31.83
C THR A 797 -42.74 46.85 31.58
N ASN A 798 -42.57 47.87 32.42
CA ASN A 798 -41.45 48.80 32.39
C ASN A 798 -40.19 48.25 33.09
N MET A 799 -39.07 48.97 32.93
CA MET A 799 -37.77 48.61 33.51
C MET A 799 -37.79 48.50 35.05
N GLU A 800 -38.59 49.32 35.73
CA GLU A 800 -38.65 49.37 37.19
C GLU A 800 -39.34 48.13 37.77
N GLU A 801 -40.53 47.79 37.27
CA GLU A 801 -41.26 46.59 37.71
C GLU A 801 -40.50 45.31 37.31
N MET A 802 -39.85 45.29 36.15
CA MET A 802 -39.01 44.15 35.74
C MET A 802 -37.82 43.95 36.69
N ASN A 803 -37.12 45.03 37.08
CA ASN A 803 -36.02 44.96 38.04
C ASN A 803 -36.50 44.57 39.45
N MET A 804 -37.66 45.06 39.89
CA MET A 804 -38.27 44.63 41.16
C MET A 804 -38.63 43.14 41.17
N ASN A 805 -39.15 42.64 40.04
CA ASN A 805 -39.49 41.23 39.87
C ASN A 805 -38.25 40.34 39.92
N LEU A 806 -37.21 40.65 39.13
CA LEU A 806 -35.93 39.93 39.15
C LEU A 806 -35.25 39.99 40.53
N LYS A 807 -35.36 41.11 41.25
CA LYS A 807 -34.83 41.22 42.61
C LYS A 807 -35.58 40.32 43.60
N ARG A 808 -36.93 40.29 43.54
CA ARG A 808 -37.75 39.38 44.38
C ARG A 808 -37.38 37.92 44.12
N GLU A 809 -37.11 37.57 42.87
CA GLU A 809 -36.69 36.22 42.52
C GLU A 809 -35.30 35.88 43.07
N ALA A 810 -34.31 36.77 42.90
CA ALA A 810 -32.98 36.60 43.48
C ALA A 810 -32.99 36.50 45.03
N GLU A 811 -33.95 37.16 45.69
CA GLU A 811 -34.17 37.10 47.14
C GLU A 811 -35.07 35.92 47.58
N ASN A 812 -35.51 35.04 46.65
CA ASN A 812 -36.47 33.94 46.88
C ASN A 812 -37.81 34.39 47.52
N LEU A 813 -38.27 35.60 47.20
CA LEU A 813 -39.53 36.19 47.66
C LEU A 813 -40.74 35.87 46.75
N CYS A 814 -40.58 34.92 45.82
CA CYS A 814 -41.64 34.41 44.95
C CYS A 814 -41.59 32.88 44.87
N SER A 815 -42.61 32.27 44.26
CA SER A 815 -42.58 30.84 43.92
C SER A 815 -41.48 30.55 42.89
N GLN A 816 -40.99 29.30 42.90
CA GLN A 816 -40.06 28.80 41.88
C GLN A 816 -40.67 28.75 40.47
N ARG A 817 -39.82 28.70 39.43
CA ARG A 817 -40.20 28.82 38.02
C ARG A 817 -40.81 27.57 37.38
N GLY A 818 -40.84 26.43 38.06
CA GLY A 818 -41.28 25.15 37.49
C GLY A 818 -42.80 25.03 37.31
N LEU A 819 -43.21 24.08 36.48
CA LEU A 819 -44.63 23.79 36.21
C LEU A 819 -45.37 23.25 37.46
N VAL A 820 -44.67 22.49 38.30
CA VAL A 820 -45.20 21.99 39.58
C VAL A 820 -44.92 23.04 40.66
N PRO A 821 -45.89 23.37 41.54
CA PRO A 821 -45.67 24.30 42.64
C PRO A 821 -44.44 23.91 43.50
N ASN A 822 -43.58 24.88 43.78
CA ASN A 822 -42.33 24.70 44.53
C ASN A 822 -41.38 23.66 43.89
N THR A 823 -41.22 23.73 42.57
CA THR A 823 -40.15 23.05 41.85
C THR A 823 -39.46 24.00 40.87
N ASP A 824 -38.20 23.73 40.53
CA ASP A 824 -37.46 24.43 39.47
C ASP A 824 -37.57 23.73 38.09
N GLY A 825 -38.39 22.68 37.99
CA GLY A 825 -38.55 21.87 36.78
C GLY A 825 -39.32 22.61 35.68
N GLN A 826 -38.58 23.17 34.71
CA GLN A 826 -39.16 23.91 33.58
C GLN A 826 -39.26 23.08 32.30
N THR A 827 -38.34 22.15 32.06
CA THR A 827 -38.31 21.32 30.85
C THR A 827 -38.92 19.95 31.07
N PHE A 828 -39.76 19.52 30.11
CA PHE A 828 -40.47 18.25 30.13
C PHE A 828 -40.42 17.55 28.76
N GLN A 829 -40.32 16.22 28.76
CA GLN A 829 -40.59 15.40 27.56
C GLN A 829 -42.06 14.97 27.59
N ILE A 830 -42.83 15.32 26.57
CA ILE A 830 -44.28 15.11 26.55
C ILE A 830 -44.65 13.93 25.65
N ALA A 831 -45.48 13.02 26.17
CA ALA A 831 -46.17 11.99 25.41
C ALA A 831 -47.67 12.31 25.44
N VAL A 832 -48.19 12.79 24.31
CA VAL A 832 -49.53 13.39 24.19
C VAL A 832 -50.56 12.31 23.85
N SER A 833 -51.73 12.34 24.49
CA SER A 833 -52.81 11.40 24.19
C SER A 833 -53.37 11.60 22.77
N SER A 834 -53.92 10.53 22.19
CA SER A 834 -54.45 10.57 20.82
C SER A 834 -55.56 11.61 20.63
N GLN A 835 -56.40 11.81 21.65
CA GLN A 835 -57.46 12.82 21.66
C GLN A 835 -56.88 14.24 21.64
N MET A 836 -55.92 14.53 22.52
CA MET A 836 -55.25 15.84 22.59
C MET A 836 -54.57 16.18 21.26
N ARG A 837 -53.89 15.21 20.63
CA ARG A 837 -53.28 15.44 19.31
C ARG A 837 -54.33 15.64 18.20
N GLN A 838 -55.47 14.94 18.22
CA GLN A 838 -56.55 15.20 17.26
C GLN A 838 -57.13 16.62 17.39
N HIS A 839 -57.27 17.14 18.61
CA HIS A 839 -57.70 18.51 18.84
C HIS A 839 -56.64 19.52 18.37
N TYR A 840 -55.36 19.26 18.64
CA TYR A 840 -54.25 20.05 18.09
C TYR A 840 -54.24 20.04 16.56
N ASP A 841 -54.31 18.87 15.91
CA ASP A 841 -54.35 18.70 14.46
C ASP A 841 -55.53 19.49 13.86
N ARG A 842 -56.73 19.38 14.44
CA ARG A 842 -57.93 20.09 13.97
C ARG A 842 -57.79 21.61 14.00
N ILE A 843 -57.11 22.17 15.00
CA ILE A 843 -56.81 23.62 15.04
C ILE A 843 -55.67 23.93 14.06
N HIS A 844 -54.64 23.09 13.99
CA HIS A 844 -53.49 23.29 13.11
C HIS A 844 -53.83 23.24 11.62
N GLU A 845 -54.78 22.41 11.20
CA GLU A 845 -55.29 22.39 9.82
C GLU A 845 -55.96 23.72 9.45
N THR A 846 -56.64 24.38 10.40
CA THR A 846 -57.20 25.72 10.15
C THR A 846 -56.12 26.80 10.02
N LEU A 847 -54.96 26.63 10.67
CA LEU A 847 -53.78 27.48 10.50
C LEU A 847 -53.13 27.27 9.13
N THR A 848 -52.96 26.01 8.70
CA THR A 848 -52.15 25.65 7.51
C THR A 848 -52.90 25.69 6.18
N ARG A 849 -54.24 25.71 6.17
CA ARG A 849 -55.06 25.81 4.94
C ARG A 849 -54.75 27.05 4.07
N ARG A 850 -54.01 28.02 4.63
CA ARG A 850 -53.31 29.13 3.95
C ARG A 850 -52.52 28.73 2.70
N ASN A 851 -51.94 27.53 2.66
CA ASN A 851 -50.88 27.18 1.69
C ASN A 851 -51.33 26.29 0.51
N GLY A 852 -52.64 26.16 0.25
CA GLY A 852 -53.13 25.57 -1.00
C GLY A 852 -52.79 26.45 -2.23
N PRO A 853 -52.77 25.90 -3.46
CA PRO A 853 -52.42 26.68 -4.65
C PRO A 853 -53.34 27.90 -4.80
N ALA A 854 -52.73 29.08 -4.90
CA ALA A 854 -53.40 30.39 -4.75
C ALA A 854 -54.52 30.72 -5.75
N ARG A 855 -54.82 29.84 -6.73
CA ARG A 855 -55.87 30.02 -7.73
C ARG A 855 -57.31 29.93 -7.20
N LEU A 856 -57.52 29.60 -5.91
CA LEU A 856 -58.86 29.45 -5.32
C LEU A 856 -59.12 30.24 -4.02
N LEU A 857 -58.16 31.04 -3.53
CA LEU A 857 -58.35 31.84 -2.31
C LEU A 857 -58.74 33.29 -2.65
N SER A 858 -60.04 33.52 -2.77
CA SER A 858 -60.63 34.86 -2.87
C SER A 858 -60.57 35.60 -1.53
N SER A 859 -60.20 36.89 -1.58
CA SER A 859 -60.02 37.82 -0.45
C SER A 859 -58.84 37.52 0.51
N SER A 860 -57.82 38.37 0.42
CA SER A 860 -56.70 38.44 1.36
C SER A 860 -57.09 38.96 2.75
N GLY A 861 -58.22 39.68 2.88
CA GLY A 861 -58.68 40.22 4.16
C GLY A 861 -59.29 39.15 5.08
N SER A 862 -60.16 38.29 4.53
CA SER A 862 -60.83 37.23 5.31
C SER A 862 -59.87 36.13 5.79
N THR A 863 -58.80 35.88 5.04
CA THR A 863 -57.78 34.87 5.36
C THR A 863 -56.88 35.29 6.52
N PHE A 864 -56.52 36.58 6.62
CA PHE A 864 -55.75 37.12 7.76
C PHE A 864 -56.55 37.11 9.07
N GLU A 865 -57.85 37.41 9.03
CA GLU A 865 -58.70 37.24 10.22
C GLU A 865 -58.81 35.77 10.66
N GLN A 866 -58.89 34.83 9.72
CA GLN A 866 -58.96 33.41 10.03
C GLN A 866 -57.67 32.92 10.71
N SER A 867 -56.49 33.34 10.24
CA SER A 867 -55.22 32.95 10.87
C SER A 867 -55.06 33.53 12.29
N ILE A 868 -55.46 34.79 12.52
CA ILE A 868 -55.47 35.39 13.87
C ILE A 868 -56.45 34.65 14.81
N LYS A 869 -57.67 34.36 14.33
CA LYS A 869 -58.68 33.61 15.11
C LYS A 869 -58.15 32.21 15.47
N ALA A 870 -57.47 31.54 14.55
CA ALA A 870 -56.86 30.24 14.78
C ALA A 870 -55.63 30.30 15.71
N TYR A 871 -54.80 31.36 15.64
CA TYR A 871 -53.71 31.60 16.60
C TYR A 871 -54.24 31.71 18.03
N HIS A 872 -55.24 32.57 18.25
CA HIS A 872 -55.85 32.73 19.56
C HIS A 872 -56.58 31.46 20.03
N ALA A 873 -57.18 30.69 19.12
CA ALA A 873 -57.77 29.40 19.44
C ALA A 873 -56.70 28.39 19.91
N MET A 874 -55.56 28.30 19.21
CA MET A 874 -54.44 27.43 19.60
C MET A 874 -53.81 27.85 20.93
N ASN A 875 -53.53 29.15 21.12
CA ASN A 875 -52.97 29.68 22.36
C ASN A 875 -53.89 29.39 23.56
N LYS A 876 -55.19 29.65 23.40
CA LYS A 876 -56.19 29.37 24.44
C LYS A 876 -56.33 27.87 24.71
N PHE A 877 -56.31 27.04 23.68
CA PHE A 877 -56.42 25.59 23.80
C PHE A 877 -55.21 24.99 24.57
N LEU A 878 -53.99 25.33 24.17
CA LEU A 878 -52.79 24.86 24.83
C LEU A 878 -52.66 25.41 26.26
N GLY A 879 -52.97 26.70 26.48
CA GLY A 879 -53.01 27.28 27.83
C GLY A 879 -54.03 26.57 28.73
N SER A 880 -55.24 26.31 28.25
CA SER A 880 -56.27 25.59 29.02
C SER A 880 -55.98 24.10 29.23
N PHE A 881 -55.23 23.47 28.33
CA PHE A 881 -54.70 22.11 28.54
C PHE A 881 -53.66 22.08 29.66
N ILE A 882 -52.70 23.01 29.67
CA ILE A 882 -51.67 23.11 30.73
C ILE A 882 -52.31 23.49 32.09
N ASP A 883 -53.33 24.35 32.11
CA ASP A 883 -54.13 24.71 33.30
C ASP A 883 -55.13 23.59 33.73
N HIS A 884 -55.02 22.35 33.24
CA HIS A 884 -55.85 21.18 33.57
C HIS A 884 -57.38 21.37 33.37
N VAL A 885 -57.81 22.25 32.46
CA VAL A 885 -59.24 22.55 32.21
C VAL A 885 -59.96 21.37 31.54
N HIS A 886 -59.26 20.62 30.68
CA HIS A 886 -59.83 19.53 29.87
C HIS A 886 -59.63 18.17 30.55
N LYS A 887 -60.50 17.81 31.49
CA LYS A 887 -60.41 16.54 32.27
C LYS A 887 -60.31 15.26 31.43
N GLU A 888 -60.93 15.26 30.24
CA GLU A 888 -60.92 14.13 29.30
C GLU A 888 -59.56 13.93 28.61
N MET A 889 -58.78 15.00 28.49
CA MET A 889 -57.46 15.03 27.84
C MET A 889 -56.38 15.49 28.83
N ASP A 890 -56.55 15.16 30.10
CA ASP A 890 -55.69 15.60 31.20
C ASP A 890 -54.25 15.04 31.10
N TYR A 891 -53.32 15.60 31.86
CA TYR A 891 -51.94 15.11 31.93
C TYR A 891 -51.47 14.86 33.36
N PHE A 892 -50.47 14.01 33.53
CA PHE A 892 -49.77 13.82 34.80
C PHE A 892 -48.26 13.87 34.62
N ILE A 893 -47.56 14.26 35.68
CA ILE A 893 -46.10 14.41 35.69
C ILE A 893 -45.46 13.17 36.33
N LYS A 894 -44.37 12.67 35.76
CA LYS A 894 -43.70 11.42 36.18
C LYS A 894 -42.20 11.47 35.86
N ASP A 895 -41.36 10.85 36.70
CA ASP A 895 -39.96 10.60 36.33
C ASP A 895 -39.80 9.40 35.40
N LYS A 896 -38.88 9.51 34.43
CA LYS A 896 -38.45 8.35 33.62
C LYS A 896 -37.67 7.35 34.46
N LEU A 897 -38.05 6.08 34.38
CA LEU A 897 -37.31 4.96 34.96
C LEU A 897 -35.89 4.89 34.38
N LEU A 898 -34.94 4.36 35.16
CA LEU A 898 -33.54 4.22 34.72
C LEU A 898 -33.42 3.50 33.37
N LEU A 899 -34.19 2.43 33.16
CA LEU A 899 -34.19 1.66 31.91
C LEU A 899 -34.84 2.43 30.74
N GLU A 900 -35.84 3.28 31.00
CA GLU A 900 -36.43 4.19 29.99
C GLU A 900 -35.41 5.27 29.56
N ARG A 901 -34.60 5.76 30.51
CA ARG A 901 -33.48 6.68 30.24
C ARG A 901 -32.37 6.00 29.40
N ILE A 902 -31.98 4.78 29.75
CA ILE A 902 -30.91 4.02 29.05
C ILE A 902 -31.32 3.59 27.64
N LEU A 903 -32.51 3.00 27.48
CA LEU A 903 -32.98 2.52 26.17
C LEU A 903 -33.51 3.64 25.27
N GLY A 904 -33.75 4.83 25.84
CA GLY A 904 -34.36 5.95 25.13
C GLY A 904 -35.76 5.63 24.62
N MET A 905 -36.52 4.80 25.35
CA MET A 905 -37.91 4.43 25.03
C MET A 905 -38.79 4.51 26.26
N GLU A 906 -40.04 4.93 26.06
CA GLU A 906 -41.05 5.01 27.10
C GLU A 906 -41.81 3.66 27.19
N PHE A 907 -42.03 3.15 28.40
CA PHE A 907 -42.76 1.89 28.61
C PHE A 907 -44.27 2.08 28.74
N MET A 908 -44.72 3.26 29.17
CA MET A 908 -46.13 3.61 29.28
C MET A 908 -46.66 4.25 27.99
N GLU A 909 -47.81 3.79 27.52
CA GLU A 909 -48.55 4.39 26.40
C GLU A 909 -49.60 5.38 26.93
N PRO A 910 -49.69 6.62 26.41
CA PRO A 910 -50.65 7.63 26.86
C PRO A 910 -52.06 7.33 26.32
N MET A 911 -52.75 6.35 26.93
CA MET A 911 -54.07 5.90 26.48
C MET A 911 -55.15 6.96 26.70
N GLU A 912 -55.38 7.36 27.97
CA GLU A 912 -56.37 8.38 28.35
C GLU A 912 -55.70 9.72 28.64
N LYS A 913 -54.72 9.72 29.56
CA LYS A 913 -53.96 10.92 29.96
C LYS A 913 -52.64 11.05 29.22
N SER A 914 -52.26 12.30 28.94
CA SER A 914 -50.92 12.64 28.47
C SER A 914 -49.89 12.51 29.61
N ILE A 915 -48.63 12.24 29.29
CA ILE A 915 -47.55 12.04 30.27
C ILE A 915 -46.49 13.11 30.08
N PHE A 916 -46.17 13.83 31.15
CA PHE A 916 -45.11 14.84 31.18
C PHE A 916 -43.94 14.27 31.99
N TYR A 917 -42.85 13.93 31.30
CA TYR A 917 -41.66 13.43 31.94
C TYR A 917 -40.74 14.58 32.35
N ASN A 918 -40.35 14.65 33.63
CA ASN A 918 -39.34 15.63 34.09
C ASN A 918 -38.04 15.49 33.28
N ASP A 919 -37.51 16.61 32.80
CA ASP A 919 -36.36 16.64 31.87
C ASP A 919 -35.26 17.60 32.33
N GLU A 920 -34.51 17.18 33.35
CA GLU A 920 -33.37 17.93 33.91
C GLU A 920 -32.24 18.15 32.89
N GLY A 921 -32.15 17.31 31.85
CA GLY A 921 -31.07 17.32 30.86
C GLY A 921 -31.32 18.15 29.60
N HIS A 922 -32.38 18.97 29.57
CA HIS A 922 -32.78 19.80 28.41
C HIS A 922 -32.76 19.04 27.06
N SER A 923 -33.37 17.86 27.05
CA SER A 923 -33.35 16.92 25.91
C SER A 923 -34.05 17.43 24.65
N PHE A 924 -34.82 18.51 24.75
CA PHE A 924 -35.36 19.24 23.59
C PHE A 924 -34.24 19.67 22.62
N SER A 925 -33.02 19.85 23.11
CA SER A 925 -31.82 20.10 22.29
C SER A 925 -31.55 19.02 21.22
N SER A 926 -32.10 17.81 21.35
CA SER A 926 -32.10 16.75 20.31
C SER A 926 -32.81 17.16 19.01
N VAL A 927 -33.63 18.22 19.06
CA VAL A 927 -34.34 18.83 17.93
C VAL A 927 -33.45 19.87 17.20
N LEU A 928 -32.35 20.27 17.82
CA LEU A 928 -31.36 21.25 17.33
C LEU A 928 -30.09 20.53 16.85
N TYR A 929 -29.18 21.27 16.20
CA TYR A 929 -27.84 20.77 15.87
C TYR A 929 -27.03 20.42 17.12
N TYR A 930 -27.12 21.26 18.15
CA TYR A 930 -26.49 21.08 19.46
C TYR A 930 -26.64 19.66 20.06
N GLY A 931 -27.84 19.07 20.04
CA GLY A 931 -28.10 17.73 20.58
C GLY A 931 -27.73 16.57 19.64
N ASN A 932 -27.18 16.85 18.45
CA ASN A 932 -26.84 15.84 17.44
C ASN A 932 -25.36 15.87 17.03
N GLU A 933 -24.51 16.56 17.79
CA GLU A 933 -23.09 16.79 17.49
C GLU A 933 -22.34 15.51 17.08
N ALA A 934 -22.52 14.39 17.78
CA ALA A 934 -21.87 13.12 17.43
C ALA A 934 -22.28 12.57 16.04
N THR A 935 -23.50 12.85 15.57
CA THR A 935 -23.90 12.46 14.21
C THR A 935 -23.25 13.37 13.17
N LEU A 936 -23.23 14.68 13.43
CA LEU A 936 -22.62 15.68 12.56
C LEU A 936 -21.11 15.47 12.44
N LEU A 937 -20.41 15.30 13.56
CA LEU A 937 -18.96 15.07 13.61
C LEU A 937 -18.53 13.83 12.82
N ILE A 938 -19.26 12.71 12.95
CA ILE A 938 -18.97 11.47 12.22
C ILE A 938 -19.32 11.61 10.73
N PHE A 939 -20.40 12.33 10.38
CA PHE A 939 -20.75 12.59 8.98
C PHE A 939 -19.69 13.45 8.28
N ASP A 940 -19.33 14.58 8.89
CA ASP A 940 -18.29 15.49 8.37
C ASP A 940 -16.93 14.76 8.24
N LEU A 941 -16.56 13.92 9.22
CA LEU A 941 -15.36 13.08 9.16
C LEU A 941 -15.41 12.06 8.01
N LEU A 942 -16.52 11.33 7.86
CA LEU A 942 -16.64 10.35 6.79
C LEU A 942 -16.62 11.00 5.40
N PHE A 943 -17.20 12.19 5.26
CA PHE A 943 -17.10 12.98 4.03
C PHE A 943 -15.65 13.39 3.74
N PHE A 944 -14.96 13.99 4.72
CA PHE A 944 -13.53 14.32 4.63
C PHE A 944 -12.68 13.12 4.18
N CYS A 945 -12.87 11.97 4.84
CA CYS A 945 -12.15 10.75 4.52
C CYS A 945 -12.46 10.17 3.14
N VAL A 946 -13.70 10.24 2.65
CA VAL A 946 -14.05 9.74 1.31
C VAL A 946 -13.45 10.62 0.22
N VAL A 947 -13.46 11.95 0.39
CA VAL A 947 -12.77 12.87 -0.53
C VAL A 947 -11.26 12.62 -0.54
N ASP A 948 -10.64 12.46 0.63
CA ASP A 948 -9.22 12.17 0.75
C ASP A 948 -8.83 10.80 0.15
N LEU A 949 -9.64 9.76 0.34
CA LEU A 949 -9.39 8.45 -0.27
C LEU A 949 -9.52 8.46 -1.81
N ALA A 950 -10.33 9.36 -2.36
CA ALA A 950 -10.50 9.52 -3.81
C ALA A 950 -9.41 10.38 -4.45
N CYS A 951 -9.01 11.49 -3.81
CA CYS A 951 -8.10 12.49 -4.39
C CYS A 951 -6.67 12.47 -3.82
N GLN A 952 -6.45 11.83 -2.68
CA GLN A 952 -5.19 11.85 -1.91
C GLN A 952 -4.68 13.25 -1.56
N ASP A 953 -5.61 14.19 -1.33
CA ASP A 953 -5.32 15.58 -0.98
C ASP A 953 -6.16 16.03 0.24
N PHE A 954 -5.47 16.32 1.35
CA PHE A 954 -6.09 16.81 2.59
C PHE A 954 -6.58 18.26 2.47
N VAL A 955 -5.96 19.09 1.63
CA VAL A 955 -6.37 20.49 1.41
C VAL A 955 -7.72 20.52 0.70
N LEU A 956 -7.86 19.73 -0.37
CA LEU A 956 -9.12 19.59 -1.10
C LEU A 956 -10.22 18.97 -0.21
N ALA A 957 -9.88 17.94 0.57
CA ALA A 957 -10.81 17.33 1.53
C ALA A 957 -11.28 18.35 2.60
N SER A 958 -10.38 19.17 3.15
CA SER A 958 -10.71 20.24 4.09
C SER A 958 -11.66 21.26 3.47
N PHE A 959 -11.33 21.77 2.27
CA PHE A 959 -12.14 22.79 1.58
C PHE A 959 -13.56 22.28 1.28
N LEU A 960 -13.68 21.08 0.71
CA LEU A 960 -14.99 20.50 0.37
C LEU A 960 -15.81 20.18 1.63
N THR A 961 -15.17 19.74 2.72
CA THR A 961 -15.89 19.46 3.98
C THR A 961 -16.42 20.73 4.62
N TYR A 962 -15.65 21.82 4.61
CA TYR A 962 -16.12 23.13 5.05
C TYR A 962 -17.29 23.63 4.19
N LEU A 963 -17.19 23.54 2.87
CA LEU A 963 -18.27 23.92 1.95
C LEU A 963 -19.54 23.09 2.19
N GLN A 964 -19.42 21.79 2.45
CA GLN A 964 -20.52 20.90 2.80
C GLN A 964 -21.20 21.33 4.11
N GLN A 965 -20.43 21.68 5.15
CA GLN A 965 -20.96 22.20 6.42
C GLN A 965 -21.73 23.51 6.22
N GLU A 966 -21.17 24.45 5.46
CA GLU A 966 -21.79 25.74 5.15
C GLU A 966 -23.12 25.60 4.38
N ILE A 967 -23.16 24.72 3.38
CA ILE A 967 -24.39 24.42 2.64
C ILE A 967 -25.48 23.88 3.57
N PHE A 968 -25.17 22.89 4.42
CA PHE A 968 -26.17 22.35 5.35
C PHE A 968 -26.59 23.34 6.44
N ARG A 969 -25.68 24.21 6.90
CA ARG A 969 -25.99 25.33 7.82
C ARG A 969 -26.96 26.32 7.17
N PHE A 970 -26.69 26.73 5.94
CA PHE A 970 -27.54 27.65 5.18
C PHE A 970 -28.95 27.06 4.95
N ILE A 971 -29.05 25.81 4.47
CA ILE A 971 -30.34 25.13 4.27
C ILE A 971 -31.08 24.98 5.61
N ARG A 972 -30.36 24.62 6.70
CA ARG A 972 -30.95 24.50 8.04
C ARG A 972 -31.58 25.82 8.48
N ASN A 973 -30.87 26.94 8.36
CA ASN A 973 -31.38 28.25 8.75
C ASN A 973 -32.59 28.64 7.89
N THR A 974 -32.44 28.67 6.57
CA THR A 974 -33.50 29.13 5.65
C THR A 974 -34.78 28.28 5.72
N VAL A 975 -34.67 26.95 5.84
CA VAL A 975 -35.85 26.08 5.94
C VAL A 975 -36.41 26.06 7.37
N GLY A 976 -35.54 26.16 8.38
CA GLY A 976 -35.91 26.26 9.79
C GLY A 976 -36.74 27.52 10.10
N GLN A 977 -36.27 28.67 9.63
CA GLN A 977 -36.94 29.98 9.70
C GLN A 977 -38.34 29.92 9.05
N LYS A 978 -38.45 29.33 7.86
CA LYS A 978 -39.73 29.17 7.14
C LYS A 978 -40.70 28.23 7.84
N ASN A 979 -40.21 27.11 8.38
CA ASN A 979 -41.05 26.22 9.19
C ASN A 979 -41.52 26.94 10.47
N LEU A 980 -40.62 27.65 11.16
CA LEU A 980 -40.94 28.42 12.36
C LEU A 980 -42.04 29.45 12.10
N ALA A 981 -41.87 30.31 11.10
CA ALA A 981 -42.86 31.31 10.67
C ALA A 981 -44.20 30.67 10.30
N THR A 982 -44.18 29.53 9.57
CA THR A 982 -45.40 28.82 9.16
C THR A 982 -46.14 28.21 10.34
N LYS A 983 -45.44 27.62 11.32
CA LYS A 983 -46.02 26.87 12.44
C LYS A 983 -46.49 27.78 13.58
N THR A 984 -45.79 28.88 13.83
CA THR A 984 -46.09 29.83 14.92
C THR A 984 -46.95 31.02 14.47
N LEU A 985 -47.15 31.19 13.15
CA LEU A 985 -47.72 32.39 12.50
C LEU A 985 -46.94 33.70 12.74
N VAL A 986 -45.70 33.62 13.24
CA VAL A 986 -44.77 34.75 13.21
C VAL A 986 -44.47 35.12 11.74
N ASP A 987 -44.48 36.41 11.42
CA ASP A 987 -44.12 36.89 10.09
C ASP A 987 -42.59 36.73 9.92
N GLU A 988 -42.18 36.04 8.83
CA GLU A 988 -40.80 35.70 8.50
C GLU A 988 -39.86 36.91 8.54
N ARG A 989 -40.39 38.12 8.30
CA ARG A 989 -39.64 39.40 8.33
C ARG A 989 -39.16 39.84 9.72
N PHE A 990 -39.71 39.29 10.81
CA PHE A 990 -39.21 39.55 12.17
C PHE A 990 -38.17 38.54 12.62
N LEU A 991 -38.08 37.38 11.95
CA LEU A 991 -37.08 36.36 12.24
C LEU A 991 -35.73 36.76 11.64
N ILE A 992 -34.70 36.75 12.49
CA ILE A 992 -33.30 37.10 12.16
C ILE A 992 -32.49 35.82 11.99
#